data_AF-A0A2E9IIP3-F1
#
_entry.id   AF-A0A2E9IIP3-F1
#
_cell.length_a   1.000
_cell.length_b   1.000
_cell.length_c   1.000
_cell.angle_alpha   90.00
_cell.angle_beta   90.00
_cell.angle_gamma   90.00
#
_symmetry.space_group_name_H-M   'P 1'
#
loop_
_entity.id
_entity.type
_entity.pdbx_description
1 polymer ?
#
loop_
_entity_poly.entity_id
_entity_poly.type
_entity_poly.pdbx_seq_one_letter_code
_entity_poly.pdbx_strand_id
1 'polypeptide(L)'
;MNINLQRDEDAVSAAVATVLLFGGVISIIGLMMVSMIPVIEELEGSIERHDMSSQMSLLAHQTAALSETGMPGDSTEIELIPVDGQLKWNMMQSSMWYSATWADDTTFRVQGALDYDDELSIRHPESMNTAVCIDDLRLGPANPYIFTVPNWVEGAIMTASPGLALPLGPIEIEVWNEFGRLSQHELMVDGVLSLDLETFDNISIQSSHMLHMLYSQGTGGTALMTPNDPSPIDSTGRSWSIPLPAGSSQIHVISEQANQIVISNESNTAYFALPSSQNQVGVAFSHQFETAVQSVVHITTSTDARILLQTNLDLESGKMAWPSTDGHYLGHSFITPPLEGEMTFTNPGAESVTITWRGGGLSVAANQSIGFSWPPAGINGAPMLDANGDISVTWQANTNGSGVMLQSADDTGASSGKQHTFHIQGEQDHHAELFRSGTNAEWNLSGITNANGTLIDSTSTTAINLSQGSSQLRVEDGHPLRIHLRAGTNGLIQAMHDGAQRCVAINVQASGWILAELPWLSMSGRSEVDLKRAWASGTHPASMQISLLGVSGASNYATLGTVWGFHLSRLSYEFSSSIMGMEVAFVGGAVVTNHPEFEPYIVEAPLDRGGPGPRFAATVPSLHPTADSVQGAGTMNVDIELVDRSSLASAVAYEVRRGWSSPYGVAIADASADGLESSEDWTIYPGRIDLLTDYVGWVPDPSYATSEAIWHTNGEPIQFTLQMAALNAHMTEAIS
;
A
#
# COMPACT_ATOMS: atom_id res chain seq x y z
N MET A 1 82.54 24.80 -71.85
CA MET A 1 81.29 25.59 -71.83
C MET A 1 80.61 25.25 -70.52
N ASN A 2 80.94 25.98 -69.45
CA ASN A 2 80.41 25.71 -68.11
C ASN A 2 79.06 26.41 -67.99
N ILE A 3 77.98 25.63 -67.89
CA ILE A 3 76.65 26.13 -67.58
C ILE A 3 76.58 26.25 -66.05
N ASN A 4 76.73 27.48 -65.54
CA ASN A 4 76.43 27.80 -64.15
C ASN A 4 74.90 27.76 -63.99
N LEU A 5 74.38 26.71 -63.36
CA LEU A 5 73.07 26.74 -62.72
C LEU A 5 73.19 27.63 -61.47
N GLN A 6 72.93 28.92 -61.62
CA GLN A 6 72.70 29.78 -60.46
C GLN A 6 71.42 29.31 -59.77
N ARG A 7 71.56 28.86 -58.52
CA ARG A 7 70.44 28.58 -57.62
C ARG A 7 69.76 29.91 -57.32
N ASP A 8 68.50 30.03 -57.70
CA ASP A 8 67.68 31.21 -57.48
C ASP A 8 67.28 31.27 -56.00
N GLU A 9 68.06 31.99 -55.18
CA GLU A 9 67.83 32.11 -53.73
C GLU A 9 66.51 32.82 -53.41
N ASP A 10 66.03 33.69 -54.32
CA ASP A 10 64.73 34.36 -54.20
C ASP A 10 63.57 33.36 -54.36
N ALA A 11 63.70 32.38 -55.26
CA ALA A 11 62.70 31.31 -55.42
C ALA A 11 62.65 30.36 -54.21
N VAL A 12 63.81 30.07 -53.57
CA VAL A 12 63.87 29.25 -52.35
C VAL A 12 63.31 30.00 -51.13
N SER A 13 63.62 31.30 -51.00
CA SER A 13 63.07 32.15 -49.95
C SER A 13 61.56 32.29 -50.06
N ALA A 14 61.04 32.49 -51.28
CA ALA A 14 59.60 32.55 -51.55
C ALA A 14 58.89 31.22 -51.21
N ALA A 15 59.51 30.07 -51.51
CA ALA A 15 58.97 28.75 -51.19
C ALA A 15 58.96 28.48 -49.66
N VAL A 16 60.02 28.85 -48.94
CA VAL A 16 60.10 28.70 -47.48
C VAL A 16 59.08 29.63 -46.80
N ALA A 17 58.94 30.87 -47.30
CA ALA A 17 57.94 31.81 -46.80
C ALA A 17 56.51 31.29 -46.99
N THR A 18 56.19 30.68 -48.14
CA THR A 18 54.87 30.08 -48.37
C THR A 18 54.62 28.88 -47.47
N VAL A 19 55.59 27.98 -47.29
CA VAL A 19 55.43 26.83 -46.37
C VAL A 19 55.25 27.27 -44.92
N LEU A 20 55.97 28.30 -44.46
CA LEU A 20 55.80 28.85 -43.12
C LEU A 20 54.45 29.56 -42.94
N LEU A 21 53.95 30.25 -43.96
CA LEU A 21 52.62 30.84 -43.95
C LEU A 21 51.53 29.77 -43.87
N PHE A 22 51.62 28.70 -44.69
CA PHE A 22 50.68 27.59 -44.64
C PHE A 22 50.77 26.83 -43.31
N GLY A 23 51.97 26.58 -42.78
CA GLY A 23 52.17 25.94 -41.48
C GLY A 23 51.64 26.78 -40.32
N GLY A 24 51.81 28.11 -40.36
CA GLY A 24 51.23 29.04 -39.40
C GLY A 24 49.71 29.06 -39.44
N VAL A 25 49.11 29.10 -40.64
CA VAL A 25 47.66 29.04 -40.82
C VAL A 25 47.08 27.70 -40.35
N ILE A 26 47.71 26.57 -40.67
CA ILE A 26 47.27 25.25 -40.21
C ILE A 26 47.41 25.13 -38.68
N SER A 27 48.44 25.71 -38.08
CA SER A 27 48.62 25.71 -36.62
C SER A 27 47.57 26.57 -35.91
N ILE A 28 47.20 27.71 -36.49
CA ILE A 28 46.12 28.57 -35.98
C ILE A 28 44.77 27.88 -36.12
N ILE A 29 44.47 27.29 -37.28
CA ILE A 29 43.23 26.53 -37.50
C ILE A 29 43.18 25.31 -36.57
N GLY A 30 44.30 24.61 -36.37
CA GLY A 30 44.41 23.50 -35.43
C GLY A 30 44.15 23.93 -33.98
N LEU A 31 44.74 25.04 -33.53
CA LEU A 31 44.47 25.63 -32.21
C LEU A 31 43.02 26.08 -32.07
N MET A 32 42.45 26.72 -33.11
CA MET A 32 41.05 27.15 -33.11
C MET A 32 40.11 25.97 -33.08
N MET A 33 40.34 24.90 -33.87
CA MET A 33 39.55 23.67 -33.83
C MET A 33 39.62 23.00 -32.45
N VAL A 34 40.81 22.87 -31.85
CA VAL A 34 40.96 22.29 -30.51
C VAL A 34 40.22 23.11 -29.44
N SER A 35 40.13 24.44 -29.60
CA SER A 35 39.36 25.30 -28.68
C SER A 35 37.86 25.37 -28.96
N MET A 36 37.43 25.21 -30.20
CA MET A 36 36.03 25.35 -30.61
C MET A 36 35.25 24.04 -30.57
N ILE A 37 35.92 22.90 -30.80
CA ILE A 37 35.27 21.58 -30.77
C ILE A 37 34.56 21.33 -29.41
N PRO A 38 35.20 21.55 -28.24
CA PRO A 38 34.52 21.35 -26.96
C PRO A 38 33.29 22.24 -26.77
N VAL A 39 33.34 23.49 -27.26
CA VAL A 39 32.21 24.44 -27.17
C VAL A 39 31.06 24.05 -28.10
N ILE A 40 31.38 23.52 -29.28
CA ILE A 40 30.36 23.02 -30.21
C ILE A 40 29.69 21.78 -29.63
N GLU A 41 30.45 20.85 -29.07
CA GLU A 41 29.92 19.65 -28.41
C GLU A 41 29.05 20.00 -27.18
N GLU A 42 29.42 21.01 -26.39
CA GLU A 42 28.61 21.50 -25.27
C GLU A 42 27.30 22.16 -25.74
N LEU A 43 27.35 22.95 -26.81
CA LEU A 43 26.15 23.59 -27.39
C LEU A 43 25.21 22.56 -28.03
N GLU A 44 25.75 21.56 -28.73
CA GLU A 44 25.00 20.45 -29.30
C GLU A 44 24.32 19.65 -28.18
N GLY A 45 25.06 19.26 -27.14
CA GLY A 45 24.51 18.57 -25.97
C GLY A 45 23.44 19.39 -25.24
N SER A 46 23.58 20.72 -25.16
CA SER A 46 22.56 21.58 -24.56
C SER A 46 21.28 21.66 -25.41
N ILE A 47 21.39 21.64 -26.74
CA ILE A 47 20.21 21.64 -27.64
C ILE A 47 19.48 20.30 -27.53
N GLU A 48 20.22 19.19 -27.58
CA GLU A 48 19.64 17.85 -27.42
C GLU A 48 18.98 17.67 -26.06
N ARG A 49 19.61 18.19 -24.99
CA ARG A 49 19.02 18.19 -23.65
C ARG A 49 17.73 18.98 -23.61
N HIS A 50 17.70 20.16 -24.22
CA HIS A 50 16.50 20.97 -24.25
C HIS A 50 15.37 20.28 -25.01
N ASP A 51 15.67 19.70 -26.17
CA ASP A 51 14.68 18.98 -26.98
C ASP A 51 14.11 17.76 -26.23
N MET A 52 14.99 16.91 -25.69
CA MET A 52 14.55 15.74 -24.92
C MET A 52 13.81 16.14 -23.64
N SER A 53 14.22 17.22 -22.96
CA SER A 53 13.48 17.73 -21.79
C SER A 53 12.07 18.19 -22.15
N SER A 54 11.88 18.78 -23.34
CA SER A 54 10.56 19.17 -23.83
C SER A 54 9.70 17.95 -24.17
N GLN A 55 10.29 16.91 -24.80
CA GLN A 55 9.59 15.67 -25.11
C GLN A 55 9.18 14.91 -23.82
N MET A 56 10.07 14.87 -22.81
CA MET A 56 9.78 14.27 -21.51
C MET A 56 8.76 15.07 -20.68
N SER A 57 8.74 16.40 -20.81
CA SER A 57 7.67 17.24 -20.20
C SER A 57 6.32 16.96 -20.85
N LEU A 58 6.27 16.76 -22.18
CA LEU A 58 5.04 16.32 -22.83
C LEU A 58 4.58 14.95 -22.31
N LEU A 59 5.51 14.00 -22.13
CA LEU A 59 5.24 12.71 -21.49
C LEU A 59 4.65 12.89 -20.09
N ALA A 60 5.25 13.75 -19.26
CA ALA A 60 4.76 14.03 -17.92
C ALA A 60 3.34 14.61 -17.93
N HIS A 61 3.07 15.59 -18.77
CA HIS A 61 1.74 16.21 -18.88
C HIS A 61 0.65 15.23 -19.38
N GLN A 62 0.95 14.36 -20.33
CA GLN A 62 -0.02 13.35 -20.80
C GLN A 62 -0.29 12.31 -19.72
N THR A 63 0.76 11.82 -19.07
CA THR A 63 0.67 10.88 -17.94
C THR A 63 -0.15 11.49 -16.80
N ALA A 64 0.06 12.79 -16.51
CA ALA A 64 -0.71 13.57 -15.54
C ALA A 64 -2.21 13.56 -15.87
N ALA A 65 -2.55 14.03 -17.07
CA ALA A 65 -3.92 14.18 -17.51
C ALA A 65 -4.66 12.84 -17.48
N LEU A 66 -4.01 11.78 -17.94
CA LEU A 66 -4.55 10.43 -17.94
C LEU A 66 -4.76 9.91 -16.51
N SER A 67 -3.80 10.11 -15.60
CA SER A 67 -3.92 9.67 -14.21
C SER A 67 -5.06 10.36 -13.43
N GLU A 68 -5.25 11.66 -13.65
CA GLU A 68 -6.21 12.46 -12.88
C GLU A 68 -7.63 12.43 -13.45
N THR A 69 -7.76 12.38 -14.77
CA THR A 69 -9.07 12.54 -15.45
C THR A 69 -9.46 11.36 -16.33
N GLY A 70 -8.52 10.46 -16.64
CA GLY A 70 -8.78 9.28 -17.43
C GLY A 70 -9.71 8.28 -16.73
N MET A 71 -10.32 7.46 -17.57
CA MET A 71 -11.02 6.24 -17.20
C MET A 71 -10.15 5.02 -17.59
N PRO A 72 -10.22 3.91 -16.84
CA PRO A 72 -9.55 2.67 -17.22
C PRO A 72 -9.86 2.25 -18.67
N GLY A 73 -8.81 1.98 -19.44
CA GLY A 73 -8.85 1.71 -20.88
C GLY A 73 -8.65 2.94 -21.77
N ASP A 74 -8.61 4.16 -21.21
CA ASP A 74 -8.17 5.34 -21.95
C ASP A 74 -6.66 5.24 -22.21
N SER A 75 -6.24 5.59 -23.42
CA SER A 75 -4.83 5.59 -23.82
C SER A 75 -4.39 6.88 -24.51
N THR A 76 -3.08 7.15 -24.45
CA THR A 76 -2.42 8.28 -25.10
C THR A 76 -1.11 7.83 -25.73
N GLU A 77 -0.84 8.30 -26.94
CA GLU A 77 0.35 7.96 -27.73
C GLU A 77 1.32 9.15 -27.80
N ILE A 78 2.63 8.90 -27.63
CA ILE A 78 3.68 9.91 -27.62
C ILE A 78 4.88 9.42 -28.42
N GLU A 79 5.34 10.24 -29.35
CA GLU A 79 6.56 9.99 -30.11
C GLU A 79 7.77 10.61 -29.39
N LEU A 80 8.76 9.79 -29.07
CA LEU A 80 10.07 10.19 -28.55
C LEU A 80 11.13 9.99 -29.63
N ILE A 81 11.85 11.06 -29.96
CA ILE A 81 12.88 11.06 -31.00
C ILE A 81 14.25 11.20 -30.33
N PRO A 82 14.91 10.08 -29.98
CA PRO A 82 16.32 10.12 -29.58
C PRO A 82 17.19 10.50 -30.76
N VAL A 83 18.11 11.45 -30.57
CA VAL A 83 19.04 11.91 -31.63
C VAL A 83 20.30 11.06 -31.60
N ASP A 84 21.09 11.21 -30.53
CA ASP A 84 22.38 10.54 -30.35
C ASP A 84 22.43 9.65 -29.09
N GLY A 85 21.33 9.54 -28.33
CA GLY A 85 21.27 8.78 -27.07
C GLY A 85 20.41 7.52 -27.14
N GLN A 86 20.23 6.87 -25.99
CA GLN A 86 19.39 5.68 -25.84
C GLN A 86 18.32 5.91 -24.77
N LEU A 87 17.08 5.53 -25.09
CA LEU A 87 15.98 5.44 -24.13
C LEU A 87 16.02 4.09 -23.42
N LYS A 88 16.07 4.11 -22.10
CA LYS A 88 16.11 2.92 -21.24
C LYS A 88 15.12 3.04 -20.09
N TRP A 89 14.49 1.91 -19.76
CA TRP A 89 13.73 1.78 -18.52
C TRP A 89 14.67 1.34 -17.40
N ASN A 90 14.55 2.00 -16.25
CA ASN A 90 15.26 1.66 -15.03
C ASN A 90 14.26 1.56 -13.88
N MET A 91 14.13 0.37 -13.31
CA MET A 91 13.20 0.10 -12.20
C MET A 91 13.84 0.18 -10.82
N MET A 92 15.18 0.24 -10.74
CA MET A 92 15.92 0.11 -9.47
C MET A 92 16.22 1.46 -8.79
N GLN A 93 16.16 2.56 -9.53
CA GLN A 93 16.67 3.87 -9.09
C GLN A 93 15.58 4.94 -8.98
N SER A 94 14.33 4.51 -8.84
CA SER A 94 13.20 5.41 -8.82
C SER A 94 12.16 4.91 -7.83
N SER A 95 12.06 5.62 -6.72
CA SER A 95 11.02 5.39 -5.74
C SER A 95 10.59 6.70 -5.11
N MET A 96 9.34 6.72 -4.66
CA MET A 96 8.76 7.86 -3.96
C MET A 96 7.87 7.37 -2.83
N TRP A 97 7.67 8.23 -1.83
CA TRP A 97 6.78 7.92 -0.72
C TRP A 97 6.04 9.16 -0.23
N TYR A 98 4.87 8.91 0.34
CA TYR A 98 4.11 9.87 1.13
C TYR A 98 3.98 9.34 2.55
N SER A 99 4.07 10.20 3.56
CA SER A 99 3.67 9.87 4.93
C SER A 99 2.61 10.82 5.42
N ALA A 100 1.69 10.31 6.24
CA ALA A 100 0.67 11.08 6.90
C ALA A 100 0.56 10.67 8.37
N THR A 101 0.33 11.63 9.26
CA THR A 101 0.04 11.36 10.68
C THR A 101 -1.43 11.64 11.00
N TRP A 102 -2.00 10.83 11.89
CA TRP A 102 -3.41 10.85 12.25
C TRP A 102 -3.67 11.42 13.65
N ALA A 103 -2.61 11.69 14.40
CA ALA A 103 -2.65 12.32 15.72
C ALA A 103 -2.03 13.73 15.68
N ASP A 104 -2.55 14.62 16.52
CA ASP A 104 -2.08 16.00 16.62
C ASP A 104 -0.65 16.08 17.15
N ASP A 105 0.12 17.08 16.69
CA ASP A 105 1.53 17.31 17.03
C ASP A 105 2.45 16.08 16.88
N THR A 106 2.15 15.16 15.95
CA THR A 106 2.96 13.96 15.72
C THR A 106 3.67 13.97 14.37
N THR A 107 4.87 13.37 14.33
CA THR A 107 5.67 13.23 13.12
C THR A 107 5.93 11.75 12.82
N PHE A 108 5.92 11.39 11.53
CA PHE A 108 6.26 10.03 11.11
C PHE A 108 7.18 10.04 9.89
N ARG A 109 8.40 9.52 10.09
CA ARG A 109 9.46 9.48 9.08
C ARG A 109 9.93 8.05 8.86
N VAL A 110 10.31 7.75 7.62
CA VAL A 110 10.78 6.43 7.20
C VAL A 110 12.01 6.59 6.31
N GLN A 111 12.99 5.72 6.52
CA GLN A 111 14.21 5.62 5.73
C GLN A 111 14.48 4.15 5.38
N GLY A 112 14.99 3.89 4.18
CA GLY A 112 15.35 2.53 3.74
C GLY A 112 14.17 1.62 3.38
N ALA A 113 12.92 2.09 3.42
CA ALA A 113 11.79 1.23 3.04
C ALA A 113 11.76 0.85 1.55
N LEU A 114 12.48 1.57 0.69
CA LEU A 114 12.45 1.43 -0.78
C LEU A 114 13.83 1.20 -1.38
N ASP A 115 14.79 0.67 -0.60
CA ASP A 115 16.15 0.34 -1.05
C ASP A 115 16.33 -1.15 -1.44
N TYR A 116 15.25 -1.93 -1.39
CA TYR A 116 15.20 -3.38 -1.66
C TYR A 116 15.88 -4.26 -0.61
N ASP A 117 16.31 -3.69 0.51
CA ASP A 117 16.82 -4.45 1.64
C ASP A 117 15.65 -5.03 2.47
N ASP A 118 15.97 -5.86 3.46
CA ASP A 118 15.05 -6.45 4.42
C ASP A 118 15.00 -5.67 5.74
N GLU A 119 15.53 -4.45 5.77
CA GLU A 119 15.53 -3.58 6.94
C GLU A 119 14.97 -2.20 6.57
N LEU A 120 14.21 -1.61 7.48
CA LEU A 120 13.75 -0.24 7.36
C LEU A 120 13.93 0.49 8.69
N SER A 121 14.12 1.81 8.61
CA SER A 121 14.24 2.67 9.78
C SER A 121 13.03 3.58 9.89
N ILE A 122 12.36 3.56 11.03
CA ILE A 122 11.25 4.48 11.34
C ILE A 122 11.65 5.48 12.41
N ARG A 123 11.00 6.64 12.43
CA ARG A 123 11.14 7.62 13.50
C ARG A 123 9.79 8.25 13.84
N HIS A 124 9.40 8.06 15.10
CA HIS A 124 8.24 8.68 15.74
C HIS A 124 8.59 8.87 17.23
N PRO A 125 9.05 10.08 17.63
CA PRO A 125 9.55 10.32 18.98
C PRO A 125 8.47 10.66 20.02
N GLU A 126 7.27 11.07 19.60
CA GLU A 126 6.28 11.71 20.46
C GLU A 126 5.57 10.71 21.40
N SER A 127 5.35 9.48 20.93
CA SER A 127 4.68 8.42 21.69
C SER A 127 5.42 7.09 21.61
N MET A 128 4.91 6.10 22.34
CA MET A 128 5.46 4.75 22.34
C MET A 128 4.95 3.96 21.14
N ASN A 129 5.89 3.40 20.36
CA ASN A 129 5.60 2.59 19.18
C ASN A 129 5.40 1.13 19.59
N THR A 130 4.23 0.56 19.35
CA THR A 130 3.92 -0.83 19.70
C THR A 130 4.28 -1.78 18.57
N ALA A 131 3.83 -1.51 17.34
CA ALA A 131 4.09 -2.37 16.19
C ALA A 131 4.11 -1.58 14.88
N VAL A 132 4.67 -2.20 13.83
CA VAL A 132 4.56 -1.74 12.45
C VAL A 132 3.92 -2.82 11.61
N CYS A 133 2.86 -2.47 10.91
CA CYS A 133 2.14 -3.33 9.97
C CYS A 133 2.42 -2.91 8.55
N ILE A 134 2.75 -3.87 7.69
CA ILE A 134 3.09 -3.59 6.30
C ILE A 134 2.16 -4.39 5.39
N ASP A 135 1.56 -3.69 4.44
CA ASP A 135 0.68 -4.21 3.40
C ASP A 135 1.38 -4.08 2.04
N ASP A 136 1.33 -5.13 1.23
CA ASP A 136 1.78 -5.10 -0.16
C ASP A 136 0.64 -4.62 -1.08
N LEU A 137 0.81 -3.45 -1.68
CA LEU A 137 -0.21 -2.84 -2.56
C LEU A 137 -0.27 -3.49 -3.96
N ARG A 138 0.69 -4.38 -4.31
CA ARG A 138 0.70 -5.15 -5.56
C ARG A 138 0.55 -4.30 -6.83
N LEU A 139 1.24 -3.17 -6.91
CA LEU A 139 1.08 -2.27 -8.05
C LEU A 139 1.77 -2.74 -9.32
N GLY A 140 1.08 -2.55 -10.44
CA GLY A 140 1.55 -2.87 -11.78
C GLY A 140 0.81 -4.05 -12.41
N PRO A 141 0.70 -4.08 -13.75
CA PRO A 141 -0.13 -5.04 -14.50
C PRO A 141 0.36 -6.49 -14.38
N ALA A 142 1.63 -6.69 -14.05
CA ALA A 142 2.27 -7.99 -13.99
C ALA A 142 2.31 -8.60 -12.58
N ASN A 143 1.68 -7.94 -11.60
CA ASN A 143 1.75 -8.29 -10.19
C ASN A 143 0.37 -8.74 -9.68
N PRO A 144 0.02 -10.04 -9.79
CA PRO A 144 -1.28 -10.51 -9.37
C PRO A 144 -1.42 -10.51 -7.83
N TYR A 145 -2.65 -10.31 -7.35
CA TYR A 145 -3.03 -10.57 -5.96
C TYR A 145 -3.10 -12.07 -5.72
N ILE A 146 -2.38 -12.54 -4.69
CA ILE A 146 -2.28 -13.96 -4.35
C ILE A 146 -3.04 -14.23 -3.06
N PHE A 147 -3.92 -15.23 -3.10
CA PHE A 147 -4.68 -15.73 -1.96
C PHE A 147 -4.36 -17.22 -1.76
N THR A 148 -3.72 -17.55 -0.64
CA THR A 148 -3.52 -18.95 -0.24
C THR A 148 -4.79 -19.51 0.40
N VAL A 149 -5.34 -20.58 -0.18
CA VAL A 149 -6.55 -21.26 0.32
C VAL A 149 -6.13 -22.36 1.30
N PRO A 150 -6.58 -22.33 2.56
CA PRO A 150 -6.32 -23.42 3.50
C PRO A 150 -7.22 -24.64 3.23
N ASN A 151 -6.73 -25.84 3.55
CA ASN A 151 -7.34 -27.13 3.20
C ASN A 151 -8.71 -27.41 3.82
N TRP A 152 -9.17 -26.59 4.77
CA TRP A 152 -10.50 -26.74 5.37
C TRP A 152 -11.61 -26.05 4.58
N VAL A 153 -11.26 -25.20 3.61
CA VAL A 153 -12.23 -24.42 2.83
C VAL A 153 -12.88 -25.32 1.79
N GLU A 154 -14.20 -25.44 1.86
CA GLU A 154 -14.99 -26.24 0.94
C GLU A 154 -15.42 -25.40 -0.28
N GLY A 155 -15.65 -24.10 -0.07
CA GLY A 155 -16.06 -23.19 -1.14
C GLY A 155 -15.48 -21.79 -1.00
N ALA A 156 -15.25 -21.14 -2.14
CA ALA A 156 -14.89 -19.73 -2.19
C ALA A 156 -15.84 -18.98 -3.12
N ILE A 157 -16.42 -17.87 -2.63
CA ILE A 157 -17.23 -16.95 -3.43
C ILE A 157 -16.53 -15.60 -3.48
N MET A 158 -16.43 -15.01 -4.68
CA MET A 158 -15.65 -13.80 -4.90
C MET A 158 -16.30 -12.83 -5.86
N THR A 159 -16.01 -11.55 -5.66
CA THR A 159 -16.37 -10.45 -6.55
C THR A 159 -15.23 -9.43 -6.59
N ALA A 160 -15.24 -8.54 -7.58
CA ALA A 160 -14.27 -7.46 -7.71
C ALA A 160 -14.40 -6.49 -6.52
N SER A 161 -13.27 -6.09 -5.92
CA SER A 161 -13.24 -4.93 -5.04
C SER A 161 -13.20 -3.67 -5.91
N PRO A 162 -14.24 -2.80 -5.88
CA PRO A 162 -14.25 -1.63 -6.73
C PRO A 162 -13.27 -0.58 -6.21
N GLY A 163 -12.32 -0.19 -7.06
CA GLY A 163 -11.55 1.04 -6.88
C GLY A 163 -12.33 2.29 -7.28
N LEU A 164 -11.64 3.45 -7.37
CA LEU A 164 -12.23 4.69 -7.87
C LEU A 164 -12.65 4.58 -9.33
N ALA A 165 -11.93 3.77 -10.11
CA ALA A 165 -12.33 3.42 -11.46
C ALA A 165 -11.86 1.99 -11.77
N LEU A 166 -12.81 1.12 -12.12
CA LEU A 166 -12.55 -0.27 -12.48
C LEU A 166 -12.27 -0.44 -13.99
N PRO A 167 -11.45 -1.44 -14.38
CA PRO A 167 -11.23 -1.77 -15.78
C PRO A 167 -12.54 -2.14 -16.48
N LEU A 168 -12.67 -1.76 -17.76
CA LEU A 168 -13.78 -2.17 -18.62
C LEU A 168 -13.69 -3.65 -19.06
N GLY A 169 -12.50 -4.25 -18.94
CA GLY A 169 -12.21 -5.64 -19.30
C GLY A 169 -12.53 -6.65 -18.18
N PRO A 170 -12.56 -7.95 -18.50
CA PRO A 170 -12.71 -9.00 -17.49
C PRO A 170 -11.48 -9.04 -16.56
N ILE A 171 -11.73 -9.27 -15.28
CA ILE A 171 -10.69 -9.59 -14.31
C ILE A 171 -10.31 -11.05 -14.50
N GLU A 172 -9.04 -11.30 -14.77
CA GLU A 172 -8.50 -12.64 -14.92
C GLU A 172 -8.26 -13.26 -13.54
N ILE A 173 -8.77 -14.47 -13.36
CA ILE A 173 -8.62 -15.26 -12.13
C ILE A 173 -8.04 -16.61 -12.50
N GLU A 174 -6.87 -16.91 -11.97
CA GLU A 174 -6.18 -18.17 -12.18
C GLU A 174 -6.12 -18.98 -10.89
N VAL A 175 -6.47 -20.26 -11.00
CA VAL A 175 -6.38 -21.21 -9.89
C VAL A 175 -5.14 -22.06 -10.10
N TRP A 176 -4.26 -22.05 -9.11
CA TRP A 176 -2.97 -22.73 -9.14
C TRP A 176 -2.88 -23.80 -8.05
N ASN A 177 -2.12 -24.85 -8.34
CA ASN A 177 -1.67 -25.85 -7.38
C ASN A 177 -0.14 -26.03 -7.56
N GLU A 178 0.52 -26.79 -6.69
CA GLU A 178 1.94 -27.13 -6.73
C GLU A 178 2.42 -27.67 -8.09
N PHE A 179 1.53 -28.33 -8.85
CA PHE A 179 1.84 -28.92 -10.17
C PHE A 179 1.58 -27.97 -11.35
N GLY A 180 1.06 -26.75 -11.11
CA GLY A 180 0.80 -25.73 -12.13
C GLY A 180 -0.63 -25.19 -12.14
N ARG A 181 -0.96 -24.44 -13.20
CA ARG A 181 -2.27 -23.79 -13.38
C ARG A 181 -3.36 -24.84 -13.66
N LEU A 182 -4.39 -24.88 -12.83
CA LEU A 182 -5.52 -25.80 -12.93
C LEU A 182 -6.64 -25.26 -13.81
N SER A 183 -7.00 -23.98 -13.62
CA SER A 183 -8.09 -23.33 -14.35
C SER A 183 -7.88 -21.82 -14.46
N GLN A 184 -8.55 -21.22 -15.44
CA GLN A 184 -8.58 -19.79 -15.69
C GLN A 184 -10.05 -19.38 -15.87
N HIS A 185 -10.45 -18.32 -15.19
CA HIS A 185 -11.79 -17.76 -15.22
C HIS A 185 -11.70 -16.26 -15.51
N GLU A 186 -12.75 -15.74 -16.15
CA GLU A 186 -12.94 -14.32 -16.40
C GLU A 186 -14.11 -13.82 -15.55
N LEU A 187 -13.87 -12.81 -14.73
CA LEU A 187 -14.87 -12.18 -13.88
C LEU A 187 -15.18 -10.78 -14.41
N MET A 188 -16.42 -10.56 -14.81
CA MET A 188 -16.88 -9.21 -15.18
C MET A 188 -17.06 -8.34 -13.93
N VAL A 189 -16.99 -7.03 -14.10
CA VAL A 189 -17.40 -6.07 -13.05
C VAL A 189 -18.85 -6.35 -12.64
N ASP A 190 -19.10 -6.35 -11.33
CA ASP A 190 -20.37 -6.78 -10.68
C ASP A 190 -20.75 -8.26 -10.88
N GLY A 191 -19.83 -9.05 -11.42
CA GLY A 191 -19.95 -10.51 -11.47
C GLY A 191 -19.70 -11.16 -10.10
N VAL A 192 -20.20 -12.39 -9.97
CA VAL A 192 -19.84 -13.30 -8.88
C VAL A 192 -19.24 -14.55 -9.48
N LEU A 193 -18.11 -15.00 -8.93
CA LEU A 193 -17.54 -16.31 -9.21
C LEU A 193 -17.60 -17.15 -7.93
N SER A 194 -18.00 -18.42 -8.08
CA SER A 194 -18.01 -19.40 -7.00
C SER A 194 -17.18 -20.59 -7.43
N LEU A 195 -16.25 -21.01 -6.57
CA LEU A 195 -15.40 -22.17 -6.76
C LEU A 195 -15.71 -23.22 -5.69
N ASP A 196 -15.83 -24.46 -6.13
CA ASP A 196 -15.86 -25.64 -5.27
C ASP A 196 -14.43 -26.15 -5.09
N LEU A 197 -13.98 -26.21 -3.84
CA LEU A 197 -12.59 -26.43 -3.47
C LEU A 197 -12.38 -27.77 -2.73
N GLU A 198 -13.44 -28.55 -2.48
CA GLU A 198 -13.36 -29.83 -1.76
C GLU A 198 -12.44 -30.87 -2.42
N THR A 199 -12.23 -30.75 -3.73
CA THR A 199 -11.53 -31.76 -4.54
C THR A 199 -10.04 -31.47 -4.75
N PHE A 200 -9.53 -30.36 -4.24
CA PHE A 200 -8.20 -29.86 -4.54
C PHE A 200 -7.42 -29.60 -3.24
N ASP A 201 -6.21 -30.14 -3.15
CA ASP A 201 -5.29 -29.85 -2.04
C ASP A 201 -4.32 -28.72 -2.43
N ASN A 202 -3.92 -27.87 -1.46
CA ASN A 202 -2.90 -26.82 -1.60
C ASN A 202 -3.12 -25.88 -2.80
N ILE A 203 -4.18 -25.07 -2.73
CA ILE A 203 -4.58 -24.17 -3.82
C ILE A 203 -4.13 -22.74 -3.51
N SER A 204 -3.66 -22.04 -4.54
CA SER A 204 -3.55 -20.57 -4.51
C SER A 204 -4.37 -19.96 -5.62
N ILE A 205 -5.12 -18.90 -5.31
CA ILE A 205 -5.89 -18.13 -6.28
C ILE A 205 -5.09 -16.86 -6.60
N GLN A 206 -4.85 -16.62 -7.88
CA GLN A 206 -4.19 -15.41 -8.39
C GLN A 206 -5.20 -14.58 -9.16
N SER A 207 -5.24 -13.27 -8.91
CA SER A 207 -6.11 -12.35 -9.64
C SER A 207 -5.37 -11.11 -10.10
N SER A 208 -5.74 -10.58 -11.26
CA SER A 208 -5.16 -9.32 -11.75
C SER A 208 -5.57 -8.09 -10.92
N HIS A 209 -6.68 -8.16 -10.18
CA HIS A 209 -7.20 -7.06 -9.37
C HIS A 209 -7.54 -7.54 -7.95
N MET A 210 -7.72 -6.59 -7.03
CA MET A 210 -8.14 -6.91 -5.67
C MET A 210 -9.57 -7.47 -5.67
N LEU A 211 -9.78 -8.56 -4.93
CA LEU A 211 -11.07 -9.25 -4.83
C LEU A 211 -11.60 -9.22 -3.40
N HIS A 212 -12.92 -9.06 -3.25
CA HIS A 212 -13.60 -9.46 -2.02
C HIS A 212 -13.95 -10.94 -2.14
N MET A 213 -13.21 -11.77 -1.40
CA MET A 213 -13.36 -13.22 -1.40
C MET A 213 -13.79 -13.71 -0.02
N LEU A 214 -14.79 -14.59 0.01
CA LEU A 214 -15.27 -15.24 1.21
C LEU A 214 -14.93 -16.73 1.16
N TYR A 215 -14.26 -17.21 2.19
CA TYR A 215 -14.04 -18.63 2.42
C TYR A 215 -15.17 -19.19 3.27
N SER A 216 -15.84 -20.22 2.75
CA SER A 216 -16.92 -20.92 3.43
C SER A 216 -16.52 -22.35 3.76
N GLN A 217 -16.94 -22.78 4.93
CA GLN A 217 -16.95 -24.17 5.36
C GLN A 217 -18.37 -24.51 5.80
N GLY A 218 -18.93 -25.62 5.32
CA GLY A 218 -20.30 -26.00 5.57
C GLY A 218 -21.31 -25.01 4.96
N THR A 219 -22.46 -24.88 5.61
CA THR A 219 -23.65 -24.25 5.01
C THR A 219 -23.97 -22.85 5.54
N GLY A 220 -23.22 -22.32 6.49
CA GLY A 220 -23.51 -21.03 7.13
C GLY A 220 -22.34 -20.49 7.95
N GLY A 221 -22.41 -19.20 8.30
CA GLY A 221 -21.39 -18.55 9.11
C GLY A 221 -21.50 -17.03 9.13
N THR A 222 -20.52 -16.39 9.77
CA THR A 222 -20.51 -14.93 9.96
C THR A 222 -19.14 -14.35 9.67
N ALA A 223 -19.07 -13.32 8.83
CA ALA A 223 -17.82 -12.67 8.45
C ALA A 223 -17.94 -11.15 8.54
N LEU A 224 -16.89 -10.49 9.04
CA LEU A 224 -16.73 -9.06 8.96
C LEU A 224 -16.29 -8.68 7.54
N MET A 225 -17.01 -7.77 6.90
CA MET A 225 -16.71 -7.32 5.53
C MET A 225 -15.85 -6.06 5.57
N THR A 226 -14.69 -6.11 4.91
CA THR A 226 -13.86 -4.92 4.68
C THR A 226 -14.58 -3.98 3.70
N PRO A 227 -14.55 -2.66 3.94
CA PRO A 227 -15.03 -1.69 2.96
C PRO A 227 -14.16 -1.71 1.69
N ASN A 228 -14.71 -1.14 0.62
CA ASN A 228 -13.99 -0.97 -0.65
C ASN A 228 -12.85 0.04 -0.49
N ASP A 229 -13.13 1.16 0.19
CA ASP A 229 -12.15 2.19 0.55
C ASP A 229 -12.02 2.25 2.08
N PRO A 230 -11.16 1.43 2.71
CA PRO A 230 -10.94 1.49 4.14
C PRO A 230 -10.22 2.77 4.57
N SER A 231 -10.70 3.37 5.65
CA SER A 231 -10.01 4.45 6.35
C SER A 231 -8.67 3.94 6.89
N PRO A 232 -7.56 4.66 6.67
CA PRO A 232 -6.25 4.27 7.17
C PRO A 232 -6.14 4.40 8.69
N ILE A 233 -7.10 5.03 9.36
CA ILE A 233 -7.08 5.27 10.82
C ILE A 233 -7.63 4.05 11.56
N ASP A 234 -8.84 3.63 11.20
CA ASP A 234 -9.70 2.72 11.97
C ASP A 234 -10.33 1.58 11.13
N SER A 235 -9.93 1.47 9.85
CA SER A 235 -10.44 0.47 8.89
C SER A 235 -11.95 0.50 8.67
N THR A 236 -12.65 1.56 9.10
CA THR A 236 -14.06 1.77 8.76
C THR A 236 -14.17 2.29 7.33
N GLY A 237 -15.37 2.27 6.76
CA GLY A 237 -15.57 2.82 5.42
C GLY A 237 -17.02 3.14 5.14
N ARG A 238 -17.30 3.48 3.88
CA ARG A 238 -18.63 3.95 3.44
C ARG A 238 -19.27 3.13 2.34
N SER A 239 -18.51 2.30 1.66
CA SER A 239 -18.92 1.51 0.50
C SER A 239 -18.47 0.06 0.65
N TRP A 240 -19.33 -0.89 0.27
CA TRP A 240 -19.03 -2.31 0.26
C TRP A 240 -19.62 -2.97 -0.98
N SER A 241 -18.85 -3.89 -1.58
CA SER A 241 -19.33 -4.84 -2.58
C SER A 241 -19.27 -6.24 -1.99
N ILE A 242 -20.44 -6.83 -1.71
CA ILE A 242 -20.53 -8.10 -0.99
C ILE A 242 -21.05 -9.19 -1.93
N PRO A 243 -20.29 -10.28 -2.16
CA PRO A 243 -20.80 -11.43 -2.88
C PRO A 243 -21.73 -12.22 -1.97
N LEU A 244 -23.01 -12.34 -2.34
CA LEU A 244 -23.98 -13.12 -1.59
C LEU A 244 -24.14 -14.53 -2.17
N PRO A 245 -24.06 -15.59 -1.35
CA PRO A 245 -24.44 -16.93 -1.77
C PRO A 245 -25.95 -17.00 -2.03
N ALA A 246 -26.39 -18.06 -2.72
CA ALA A 246 -27.82 -18.34 -2.84
C ALA A 246 -28.38 -18.81 -1.48
N GLY A 247 -29.55 -18.30 -1.10
CA GLY A 247 -30.22 -18.61 0.17
C GLY A 247 -30.56 -17.36 0.98
N SER A 248 -30.70 -17.54 2.29
CA SER A 248 -30.95 -16.45 3.24
C SER A 248 -29.62 -15.87 3.72
N SER A 249 -29.48 -14.55 3.61
CA SER A 249 -28.32 -13.82 4.15
C SER A 249 -28.80 -12.58 4.88
N GLN A 250 -28.11 -12.17 5.93
CA GLN A 250 -28.42 -10.96 6.68
C GLN A 250 -27.18 -10.11 6.83
N ILE A 251 -27.36 -8.80 6.66
CA ILE A 251 -26.31 -7.82 6.94
C ILE A 251 -26.66 -7.04 8.20
N HIS A 252 -25.63 -6.64 8.93
CA HIS A 252 -25.71 -5.71 10.03
C HIS A 252 -24.75 -4.56 9.79
N VAL A 253 -25.30 -3.37 9.60
CA VAL A 253 -24.53 -2.12 9.47
C VAL A 253 -24.47 -1.48 10.85
N ILE A 254 -23.25 -1.25 11.33
CA ILE A 254 -22.98 -0.73 12.68
C ILE A 254 -22.15 0.55 12.54
N SER A 255 -22.61 1.62 13.17
CA SER A 255 -21.96 2.93 13.13
C SER A 255 -22.09 3.65 14.47
N GLU A 256 -21.23 4.63 14.71
CA GLU A 256 -21.37 5.50 15.88
C GLU A 256 -22.53 6.49 15.70
N GLN A 257 -22.67 7.02 14.48
CA GLN A 257 -23.61 8.10 14.15
C GLN A 257 -24.80 7.61 13.31
N ALA A 258 -25.77 8.50 13.10
CA ALA A 258 -26.96 8.24 12.31
C ALA A 258 -26.62 8.15 10.82
N ASN A 259 -27.09 7.09 10.15
CA ASN A 259 -26.66 6.76 8.80
C ASN A 259 -27.84 6.64 7.83
N GLN A 260 -27.69 7.23 6.65
CA GLN A 260 -28.46 6.83 5.48
C GLN A 260 -27.74 5.66 4.81
N ILE A 261 -28.47 4.58 4.57
CA ILE A 261 -27.95 3.34 4.00
C ILE A 261 -28.65 3.11 2.67
N VAL A 262 -27.90 3.04 1.57
CA VAL A 262 -28.44 2.73 0.25
C VAL A 262 -27.96 1.34 -0.14
N ILE A 263 -28.91 0.45 -0.38
CA ILE A 263 -28.66 -0.91 -0.86
C ILE A 263 -29.06 -0.95 -2.32
N SER A 264 -28.11 -1.33 -3.17
CA SER A 264 -28.31 -1.49 -4.61
C SER A 264 -28.07 -2.94 -5.02
N ASN A 265 -29.14 -3.60 -5.48
CA ASN A 265 -29.07 -4.83 -6.26
C ASN A 265 -29.58 -4.53 -7.70
N GLU A 266 -30.74 -5.05 -8.11
CA GLU A 266 -31.54 -4.62 -9.27
C GLU A 266 -32.19 -3.24 -9.09
N SER A 267 -32.43 -2.80 -7.84
CA SER A 267 -33.02 -1.48 -7.54
C SER A 267 -32.36 -0.81 -6.34
N ASN A 268 -32.34 0.53 -6.34
CA ASN A 268 -31.76 1.30 -5.25
C ASN A 268 -32.83 1.55 -4.19
N THR A 269 -32.58 1.04 -2.98
CA THR A 269 -33.45 1.25 -1.81
C THR A 269 -32.69 1.99 -0.72
N ALA A 270 -33.29 3.05 -0.18
CA ALA A 270 -32.69 3.86 0.87
C ALA A 270 -33.38 3.61 2.21
N TYR A 271 -32.56 3.37 3.23
CA TYR A 271 -32.94 3.16 4.62
C TYR A 271 -32.27 4.21 5.51
N PHE A 272 -32.85 4.46 6.68
CA PHE A 272 -32.28 5.37 7.67
C PHE A 272 -32.15 4.66 9.00
N ALA A 273 -30.92 4.64 9.52
CA ALA A 273 -30.59 4.11 10.84
C ALA A 273 -30.47 5.29 11.81
N LEU A 274 -31.35 5.33 12.80
CA LEU A 274 -31.43 6.45 13.76
C LEU A 274 -30.89 6.01 15.13
N PRO A 275 -30.23 6.91 15.88
CA PRO A 275 -29.74 6.62 17.21
C PRO A 275 -30.88 6.45 18.20
N SER A 276 -30.70 5.55 19.16
CA SER A 276 -31.72 5.21 20.16
C SER A 276 -31.83 6.21 21.31
N SER A 277 -31.10 7.33 21.27
CA SER A 277 -30.97 8.34 22.35
C SER A 277 -30.43 7.78 23.68
N GLN A 278 -29.82 6.60 23.64
CA GLN A 278 -29.22 5.95 24.79
C GLN A 278 -27.71 6.24 24.83
N ASN A 279 -27.18 6.75 25.96
CA ASN A 279 -25.74 6.80 26.21
C ASN A 279 -25.06 5.43 26.06
N GLN A 280 -23.83 5.41 25.54
CA GLN A 280 -23.01 4.22 25.27
C GLN A 280 -23.69 3.21 24.32
N VAL A 281 -24.43 3.73 23.35
CA VAL A 281 -25.10 2.92 22.33
C VAL A 281 -24.94 3.62 20.98
N GLY A 282 -24.31 2.93 20.04
CA GLY A 282 -24.23 3.30 18.64
C GLY A 282 -25.48 2.92 17.85
N VAL A 283 -25.42 3.19 16.56
CA VAL A 283 -26.50 2.91 15.61
C VAL A 283 -26.28 1.54 14.98
N ALA A 284 -27.36 0.78 14.87
CA ALA A 284 -27.36 -0.50 14.18
C ALA A 284 -28.55 -0.59 13.23
N PHE A 285 -28.32 -1.22 12.09
CA PHE A 285 -29.35 -1.52 11.10
C PHE A 285 -29.14 -2.94 10.58
N SER A 286 -30.23 -3.69 10.45
CA SER A 286 -30.21 -5.06 9.96
C SER A 286 -31.13 -5.20 8.76
N HIS A 287 -30.67 -5.89 7.72
CA HIS A 287 -31.49 -6.20 6.54
C HIS A 287 -31.25 -7.63 6.06
N GLN A 288 -32.32 -8.34 5.74
CA GLN A 288 -32.29 -9.73 5.28
C GLN A 288 -32.54 -9.80 3.77
N PHE A 289 -31.72 -10.58 3.10
CA PHE A 289 -31.78 -10.91 1.69
C PHE A 289 -32.21 -12.37 1.51
N GLU A 290 -33.07 -12.61 0.52
CA GLU A 290 -33.46 -13.94 0.06
C GLU A 290 -33.15 -14.03 -1.44
N THR A 291 -32.03 -14.65 -1.78
CA THR A 291 -31.51 -14.70 -3.14
C THR A 291 -31.60 -16.13 -3.69
N ALA A 292 -32.30 -16.31 -4.81
CA ALA A 292 -32.40 -17.63 -5.45
C ALA A 292 -31.14 -18.03 -6.23
N VAL A 293 -30.35 -17.04 -6.65
CA VAL A 293 -29.08 -17.18 -7.39
C VAL A 293 -28.05 -16.29 -6.71
N GLN A 294 -26.77 -16.65 -6.80
CA GLN A 294 -25.66 -15.84 -6.31
C GLN A 294 -25.65 -14.46 -7.01
N SER A 295 -25.40 -13.40 -6.25
CA SER A 295 -25.42 -12.02 -6.74
C SER A 295 -24.51 -11.11 -5.91
N VAL A 296 -24.02 -10.02 -6.49
CA VAL A 296 -23.36 -8.95 -5.75
C VAL A 296 -24.41 -7.98 -5.20
N VAL A 297 -24.22 -7.54 -3.96
CA VAL A 297 -24.96 -6.41 -3.39
C VAL A 297 -23.99 -5.31 -3.06
N HIS A 298 -24.27 -4.10 -3.53
CA HIS A 298 -23.52 -2.92 -3.11
C HIS A 298 -24.27 -2.15 -2.04
N ILE A 299 -23.53 -1.76 -1.01
CA ILE A 299 -24.06 -1.02 0.13
C ILE A 299 -23.25 0.26 0.24
N THR A 300 -23.93 1.40 0.33
CA THR A 300 -23.30 2.68 0.61
C THR A 300 -23.92 3.33 1.82
N THR A 301 -23.11 4.04 2.61
CA THR A 301 -23.50 4.68 3.86
C THR A 301 -23.05 6.13 3.89
N SER A 302 -23.80 6.99 4.57
CA SER A 302 -23.48 8.43 4.66
C SER A 302 -22.35 8.75 5.64
N THR A 303 -22.10 7.90 6.63
CA THR A 303 -20.97 8.02 7.57
C THR A 303 -20.23 6.70 7.65
N ASP A 304 -19.05 6.74 8.22
CA ASP A 304 -18.22 5.56 8.40
C ASP A 304 -18.92 4.51 9.27
N ALA A 305 -18.87 3.25 8.82
CA ALA A 305 -19.54 2.13 9.45
C ALA A 305 -18.72 0.83 9.27
N ARG A 306 -19.19 -0.24 9.92
CA ARG A 306 -18.73 -1.62 9.71
C ARG A 306 -19.91 -2.49 9.33
N ILE A 307 -19.66 -3.47 8.45
CA ILE A 307 -20.67 -4.43 8.03
C ILE A 307 -20.30 -5.84 8.47
N LEU A 308 -21.22 -6.47 9.17
CA LEU A 308 -21.19 -7.89 9.47
C LEU A 308 -22.16 -8.61 8.53
N LEU A 309 -21.66 -9.64 7.86
CA LEU A 309 -22.45 -10.55 7.03
C LEU A 309 -22.72 -11.83 7.82
N GLN A 310 -23.98 -12.26 7.86
CA GLN A 310 -24.40 -13.58 8.33
C GLN A 310 -25.04 -14.34 7.16
N THR A 311 -24.64 -15.59 6.95
CA THR A 311 -25.22 -16.47 5.93
C THR A 311 -25.96 -17.62 6.61
N ASN A 312 -27.10 -18.00 6.03
CA ASN A 312 -27.96 -19.09 6.49
C ASN A 312 -28.45 -18.93 7.94
N LEU A 313 -29.55 -18.18 8.09
CA LEU A 313 -30.10 -17.78 9.39
C LEU A 313 -30.76 -18.91 10.19
N ASP A 314 -31.02 -20.06 9.56
CA ASP A 314 -31.61 -21.22 10.24
C ASP A 314 -30.61 -21.93 11.17
N LEU A 315 -29.32 -21.67 10.98
CA LEU A 315 -28.23 -22.24 11.76
C LEU A 315 -27.65 -21.14 12.68
N GLU A 316 -27.74 -21.35 13.99
CA GLU A 316 -27.07 -20.51 15.00
C GLU A 316 -25.54 -20.80 15.00
N SER A 317 -24.88 -20.58 13.87
CA SER A 317 -23.43 -20.76 13.68
C SER A 317 -22.76 -19.47 13.24
N GLY A 318 -21.61 -19.18 13.83
CA GLY A 318 -20.89 -17.93 13.64
C GLY A 318 -19.96 -17.68 14.80
N LYS A 319 -18.69 -17.41 14.49
CA LYS A 319 -17.70 -16.95 15.45
C LYS A 319 -16.84 -15.92 14.75
N MET A 320 -16.60 -14.77 15.37
CA MET A 320 -15.82 -13.71 14.74
C MET A 320 -15.10 -12.85 15.79
N ALA A 321 -13.90 -12.37 15.44
CA ALA A 321 -13.18 -11.38 16.24
C ALA A 321 -13.62 -9.97 15.85
N TRP A 322 -14.02 -9.17 16.83
CA TRP A 322 -14.57 -7.84 16.61
C TRP A 322 -13.47 -6.77 16.80
N PRO A 323 -13.20 -5.92 15.80
CA PRO A 323 -12.18 -4.89 15.92
C PRO A 323 -12.59 -3.78 16.88
N SER A 324 -11.61 -3.17 17.53
CA SER A 324 -11.75 -1.98 18.36
C SER A 324 -12.14 -0.76 17.51
N THR A 325 -12.51 0.35 18.15
CA THR A 325 -12.76 1.62 17.46
C THR A 325 -11.53 2.14 16.70
N ASP A 326 -10.33 1.69 17.06
CA ASP A 326 -9.07 2.07 16.40
C ASP A 326 -8.74 1.16 15.20
N GLY A 327 -9.60 0.20 14.86
CA GLY A 327 -9.46 -0.69 13.70
C GLY A 327 -8.78 -2.03 13.98
N HIS A 328 -7.93 -2.08 15.01
CA HIS A 328 -7.19 -3.30 15.39
C HIS A 328 -7.98 -4.20 16.33
N TYR A 329 -7.58 -5.45 16.50
CA TYR A 329 -8.33 -6.44 17.27
C TYR A 329 -8.07 -6.37 18.79
N LEU A 330 -6.97 -5.75 19.21
CA LEU A 330 -6.76 -5.31 20.58
C LEU A 330 -7.04 -3.81 20.69
N GLY A 331 -7.71 -3.42 21.76
CA GLY A 331 -7.94 -2.02 22.08
C GLY A 331 -8.82 -1.86 23.32
N HIS A 332 -9.17 -0.62 23.63
CA HIS A 332 -9.93 -0.30 24.85
C HIS A 332 -11.43 -0.07 24.60
N SER A 333 -11.82 0.44 23.42
CA SER A 333 -13.21 0.71 23.08
C SER A 333 -13.71 -0.03 21.85
N PHE A 334 -14.98 -0.44 21.88
CA PHE A 334 -15.61 -1.23 20.81
C PHE A 334 -17.06 -0.80 20.59
N ILE A 335 -17.49 -0.72 19.34
CA ILE A 335 -18.91 -0.62 18.96
C ILE A 335 -19.35 -1.99 18.47
N THR A 336 -20.00 -2.76 19.32
CA THR A 336 -20.23 -4.20 19.08
C THR A 336 -21.57 -4.48 18.40
N PRO A 337 -21.72 -5.63 17.72
CA PRO A 337 -22.97 -5.98 17.06
C PRO A 337 -24.09 -6.21 18.07
N PRO A 338 -25.34 -5.77 17.80
CA PRO A 338 -26.50 -6.04 18.65
C PRO A 338 -27.09 -7.44 18.36
N LEU A 339 -26.23 -8.44 18.24
CA LEU A 339 -26.61 -9.80 17.87
C LEU A 339 -26.72 -10.69 19.11
N GLU A 340 -27.78 -11.49 19.15
CA GLU A 340 -27.95 -12.50 20.19
C GLU A 340 -26.83 -13.54 20.11
N GLY A 341 -26.24 -13.87 21.24
CA GLY A 341 -25.16 -14.84 21.35
C GLY A 341 -24.35 -14.67 22.63
N GLU A 342 -23.06 -14.97 22.54
CA GLU A 342 -22.10 -14.80 23.62
C GLU A 342 -20.92 -13.96 23.14
N MET A 343 -20.52 -12.98 23.96
CA MET A 343 -19.30 -12.21 23.77
C MET A 343 -18.25 -12.73 24.73
N THR A 344 -17.11 -13.12 24.19
CA THR A 344 -15.94 -13.49 25.00
C THR A 344 -14.95 -12.35 24.99
N PHE A 345 -14.57 -11.92 26.19
CA PHE A 345 -13.55 -10.92 26.44
C PHE A 345 -12.27 -11.63 26.85
N THR A 346 -11.18 -11.37 26.15
CA THR A 346 -9.87 -11.96 26.45
C THR A 346 -8.89 -10.84 26.76
N ASN A 347 -8.17 -11.00 27.87
CA ASN A 347 -7.14 -10.07 28.32
C ASN A 347 -5.77 -10.73 28.20
N PRO A 348 -4.97 -10.39 27.18
CA PRO A 348 -3.60 -10.92 27.04
C PRO A 348 -2.59 -10.23 27.98
N GLY A 349 -2.98 -9.15 28.66
CA GLY A 349 -2.14 -8.35 29.53
C GLY A 349 -1.81 -9.00 30.87
N ALA A 350 -0.87 -8.37 31.59
CA ALA A 350 -0.41 -8.81 32.91
C ALA A 350 -1.25 -8.26 34.08
N GLU A 351 -2.09 -7.26 33.84
CA GLU A 351 -2.97 -6.64 34.84
C GLU A 351 -4.43 -6.97 34.56
N SER A 352 -5.29 -6.88 35.58
CA SER A 352 -6.73 -7.07 35.40
C SER A 352 -7.38 -5.86 34.73
N VAL A 353 -8.18 -6.10 33.70
CA VAL A 353 -8.91 -5.07 32.96
C VAL A 353 -10.39 -5.11 33.32
N THR A 354 -10.99 -3.96 33.58
CA THR A 354 -12.41 -3.78 33.82
C THR A 354 -13.08 -3.20 32.58
N ILE A 355 -14.08 -3.91 32.11
CA ILE A 355 -14.88 -3.59 30.93
C ILE A 355 -16.23 -3.10 31.40
N THR A 356 -16.68 -1.98 30.85
CA THR A 356 -17.94 -1.35 31.20
C THR A 356 -18.81 -1.14 29.96
N TRP A 357 -20.12 -1.23 30.16
CA TRP A 357 -21.13 -0.91 29.15
C TRP A 357 -22.37 -0.36 29.83
N ARG A 358 -23.37 0.05 29.05
CA ARG A 358 -24.61 0.59 29.59
C ARG A 358 -25.31 -0.42 30.51
N GLY A 359 -25.32 -0.12 31.81
CA GLY A 359 -26.04 -0.92 32.81
C GLY A 359 -25.27 -2.11 33.37
N GLY A 360 -23.96 -2.25 33.08
CA GLY A 360 -23.15 -3.34 33.61
C GLY A 360 -21.64 -3.15 33.43
N GLY A 361 -20.88 -4.11 33.96
CA GLY A 361 -19.45 -4.19 33.78
C GLY A 361 -18.89 -5.45 34.43
N LEU A 362 -17.74 -5.90 33.94
CA LEU A 362 -17.03 -7.08 34.45
C LEU A 362 -15.53 -6.83 34.46
N SER A 363 -14.81 -7.53 35.32
CA SER A 363 -13.35 -7.50 35.36
C SER A 363 -12.78 -8.84 34.87
N VAL A 364 -11.89 -8.78 33.89
CA VAL A 364 -11.15 -9.91 33.35
C VAL A 364 -9.76 -9.91 33.97
N ALA A 365 -9.38 -11.01 34.63
CA ALA A 365 -8.04 -11.13 35.18
C ALA A 365 -6.98 -11.24 34.06
N ALA A 366 -5.72 -11.03 34.43
CA ALA A 366 -4.59 -11.17 33.50
C ALA A 366 -4.54 -12.57 32.88
N ASN A 367 -4.29 -12.64 31.57
CA ASN A 367 -4.20 -13.88 30.78
C ASN A 367 -5.40 -14.82 30.97
N GLN A 368 -6.61 -14.25 31.01
CA GLN A 368 -7.87 -14.99 31.12
C GLN A 368 -8.89 -14.49 30.11
N SER A 369 -9.88 -15.34 29.84
CA SER A 369 -11.06 -15.01 29.05
C SER A 369 -12.35 -15.26 29.83
N ILE A 370 -13.35 -14.40 29.62
CA ILE A 370 -14.66 -14.48 30.24
C ILE A 370 -15.73 -14.31 29.16
N GLY A 371 -16.65 -15.28 29.07
CA GLY A 371 -17.84 -15.22 28.22
C GLY A 371 -19.02 -14.55 28.94
N PHE A 372 -19.80 -13.78 28.20
CA PHE A 372 -21.00 -13.10 28.69
C PHE A 372 -22.11 -13.12 27.63
N SER A 373 -23.36 -13.35 28.03
CA SER A 373 -24.50 -13.35 27.11
C SER A 373 -24.75 -11.96 26.53
N TRP A 374 -24.96 -11.89 25.22
CA TRP A 374 -25.02 -10.64 24.46
C TRP A 374 -26.27 -10.60 23.56
N PRO A 375 -26.86 -9.42 23.28
CA PRO A 375 -26.60 -8.12 23.91
C PRO A 375 -27.19 -8.02 25.33
N PRO A 376 -26.70 -7.10 26.19
CA PRO A 376 -27.27 -6.88 27.51
C PRO A 376 -28.74 -6.43 27.42
N ALA A 377 -29.57 -6.90 28.35
CA ALA A 377 -30.99 -6.59 28.36
C ALA A 377 -31.27 -5.08 28.49
N GLY A 378 -32.19 -4.56 27.67
CA GLY A 378 -32.64 -3.16 27.74
C GLY A 378 -31.81 -2.16 26.92
N ILE A 379 -30.84 -2.64 26.14
CA ILE A 379 -30.12 -1.83 25.15
C ILE A 379 -30.83 -1.92 23.79
N ASN A 380 -31.02 -0.78 23.14
CA ASN A 380 -31.60 -0.69 21.79
C ASN A 380 -30.59 -0.02 20.86
N GLY A 381 -29.99 -0.75 19.93
CA GLY A 381 -28.87 -0.29 19.09
C GLY A 381 -27.58 -1.05 19.38
N ALA A 382 -26.46 -0.63 18.79
CA ALA A 382 -25.15 -1.29 18.94
C ALA A 382 -24.53 -0.92 20.30
N PRO A 383 -24.35 -1.86 21.25
CA PRO A 383 -23.79 -1.48 22.54
C PRO A 383 -22.30 -1.14 22.43
N MET A 384 -21.91 -0.08 23.12
CA MET A 384 -20.51 0.34 23.21
C MET A 384 -19.84 -0.24 24.45
N LEU A 385 -18.62 -0.72 24.28
CA LEU A 385 -17.75 -1.19 25.35
C LEU A 385 -16.64 -0.16 25.57
N ASP A 386 -16.31 0.07 26.84
CA ASP A 386 -15.16 0.86 27.26
C ASP A 386 -14.42 0.12 28.36
N ALA A 387 -13.13 -0.16 28.13
CA ALA A 387 -12.24 -0.87 29.01
C ALA A 387 -11.12 0.04 29.49
N ASN A 388 -10.62 -0.18 30.71
CA ASN A 388 -9.49 0.58 31.25
C ASN A 388 -8.11 0.03 30.83
N GLY A 389 -8.07 -0.83 29.81
CA GLY A 389 -6.87 -1.46 29.25
C GLY A 389 -7.23 -2.28 28.00
N ASP A 390 -6.23 -2.82 27.32
CA ASP A 390 -6.43 -3.50 26.04
C ASP A 390 -7.04 -4.90 26.22
N ILE A 391 -8.09 -5.17 25.45
CA ILE A 391 -8.76 -6.46 25.39
C ILE A 391 -8.99 -6.86 23.93
N SER A 392 -9.13 -8.15 23.67
CA SER A 392 -9.73 -8.63 22.42
C SER A 392 -11.18 -9.05 22.67
N VAL A 393 -12.05 -8.74 21.73
CA VAL A 393 -13.48 -9.06 21.80
C VAL A 393 -13.84 -10.04 20.71
N THR A 394 -14.48 -11.16 21.06
CA THR A 394 -14.97 -12.14 20.08
C THR A 394 -16.44 -12.41 20.30
N TRP A 395 -17.23 -12.35 19.22
CA TRP A 395 -18.64 -12.73 19.23
C TRP A 395 -18.80 -14.17 18.75
N GLN A 396 -19.68 -14.93 19.39
CA GLN A 396 -20.11 -16.25 18.94
C GLN A 396 -21.62 -16.40 19.05
N ALA A 397 -22.24 -17.05 18.06
CA ALA A 397 -23.68 -17.22 18.00
C ALA A 397 -24.24 -18.06 19.17
N ASN A 398 -23.48 -19.08 19.61
CA ASN A 398 -23.84 -19.89 20.78
C ASN A 398 -22.60 -20.32 21.57
N THR A 399 -22.81 -20.86 22.79
CA THR A 399 -21.75 -21.28 23.72
C THR A 399 -20.87 -22.43 23.20
N ASN A 400 -21.37 -23.21 22.25
CA ASN A 400 -20.64 -24.29 21.57
C ASN A 400 -20.16 -23.85 20.17
N GLY A 401 -20.19 -22.54 19.89
CA GLY A 401 -20.33 -21.98 18.54
C GLY A 401 -19.37 -22.54 17.52
N SER A 402 -19.94 -23.16 16.48
CA SER A 402 -19.22 -23.46 15.25
C SER A 402 -18.95 -22.15 14.50
N GLY A 403 -17.72 -21.95 14.03
CA GLY A 403 -17.33 -20.78 13.26
C GLY A 403 -15.83 -20.73 12.98
N VAL A 404 -15.44 -19.83 12.08
CA VAL A 404 -14.03 -19.52 11.78
C VAL A 404 -13.81 -18.05 12.10
N MET A 405 -12.79 -17.75 12.89
CA MET A 405 -12.39 -16.38 13.20
C MET A 405 -10.89 -16.18 13.00
N LEU A 406 -10.49 -14.95 12.74
CA LEU A 406 -9.11 -14.53 12.86
C LEU A 406 -8.74 -14.37 14.34
N GLN A 407 -7.65 -14.99 14.77
CA GLN A 407 -7.10 -14.82 16.12
C GLN A 407 -6.16 -13.60 16.13
N SER A 408 -6.42 -12.65 17.04
CA SER A 408 -5.57 -11.49 17.22
C SER A 408 -4.17 -11.88 17.73
N ALA A 409 -3.17 -11.11 17.34
CA ALA A 409 -1.83 -11.19 17.91
C ALA A 409 -1.74 -10.40 19.21
N ASP A 410 -1.11 -10.99 20.23
CA ASP A 410 -0.99 -10.38 21.56
C ASP A 410 0.05 -9.26 21.59
N ASP A 411 1.07 -9.35 20.74
CA ASP A 411 2.19 -8.41 20.68
C ASP A 411 1.90 -7.20 19.81
N THR A 412 1.26 -7.39 18.66
CA THR A 412 0.95 -6.31 17.70
C THR A 412 -0.49 -5.79 17.79
N GLY A 413 -1.42 -6.55 18.37
CA GLY A 413 -2.85 -6.24 18.38
C GLY A 413 -3.55 -6.37 17.02
N ALA A 414 -2.81 -6.69 15.97
CA ALA A 414 -3.28 -6.79 14.60
C ALA A 414 -3.61 -8.25 14.21
N SER A 415 -3.79 -8.50 12.90
CA SER A 415 -4.08 -9.83 12.36
C SER A 415 -2.90 -10.81 12.35
N SER A 416 -1.66 -10.29 12.43
CA SER A 416 -0.44 -11.10 12.49
C SER A 416 0.52 -10.59 13.56
N GLY A 417 1.34 -11.49 14.09
CA GLY A 417 2.35 -11.16 15.10
C GLY A 417 3.21 -12.36 15.45
N LYS A 418 4.09 -12.22 16.44
CA LYS A 418 4.95 -13.30 16.91
C LYS A 418 4.38 -14.02 18.14
N GLN A 419 3.34 -13.50 18.76
CA GLN A 419 2.73 -14.07 19.97
C GLN A 419 1.21 -14.16 19.84
N HIS A 420 0.64 -15.34 20.16
CA HIS A 420 -0.80 -15.55 20.20
C HIS A 420 -1.19 -16.41 21.40
N THR A 421 -2.27 -16.02 22.09
CA THR A 421 -2.83 -16.79 23.19
C THR A 421 -4.19 -17.36 22.80
N PHE A 422 -4.35 -18.66 22.99
CA PHE A 422 -5.61 -19.37 22.79
C PHE A 422 -6.27 -19.66 24.13
N HIS A 423 -7.55 -19.32 24.22
CA HIS A 423 -8.42 -19.77 25.31
C HIS A 423 -9.57 -20.59 24.72
N ILE A 424 -9.41 -21.91 24.76
CA ILE A 424 -10.38 -22.83 24.21
C ILE A 424 -11.33 -23.29 25.32
N GLN A 425 -12.60 -22.94 25.14
CA GLN A 425 -13.71 -23.37 25.99
C GLN A 425 -14.67 -24.25 25.17
N GLY A 426 -15.35 -25.19 25.83
CA GLY A 426 -16.29 -26.12 25.19
C GLY A 426 -15.69 -27.49 24.80
N GLU A 427 -16.58 -28.39 24.39
CA GLU A 427 -16.25 -29.80 24.02
C GLU A 427 -16.08 -30.01 22.50
N GLN A 428 -16.23 -28.96 21.68
CA GLN A 428 -16.06 -29.06 20.22
C GLN A 428 -14.60 -29.22 19.82
N ASP A 429 -14.36 -29.78 18.63
CA ASP A 429 -13.03 -29.83 18.05
C ASP A 429 -12.62 -28.42 17.57
N HIS A 430 -11.50 -27.93 18.10
CA HIS A 430 -10.90 -26.65 17.73
C HIS A 430 -9.61 -26.88 16.96
N HIS A 431 -9.46 -26.16 15.85
CA HIS A 431 -8.28 -26.22 15.00
C HIS A 431 -7.72 -24.81 14.80
N ALA A 432 -6.41 -24.66 14.90
CA ALA A 432 -5.71 -23.45 14.49
C ALA A 432 -5.00 -23.70 13.16
N GLU A 433 -5.36 -22.93 12.14
CA GLU A 433 -4.64 -22.87 10.88
C GLU A 433 -3.64 -21.71 10.95
N LEU A 434 -2.36 -22.03 10.91
CA LEU A 434 -1.27 -21.05 10.88
C LEU A 434 -0.94 -20.69 9.45
N PHE A 435 -0.82 -19.40 9.17
CA PHE A 435 -0.38 -18.84 7.90
C PHE A 435 0.95 -18.12 8.11
N ARG A 436 1.91 -18.37 7.22
CA ARG A 436 3.18 -17.65 7.21
C ARG A 436 2.98 -16.20 6.76
N SER A 437 3.30 -15.24 7.61
CA SER A 437 3.28 -13.80 7.29
C SER A 437 4.70 -13.27 7.10
N GLY A 438 5.41 -13.84 6.13
CA GLY A 438 6.82 -13.52 5.82
C GLY A 438 7.49 -14.60 4.98
N THR A 439 8.81 -14.76 5.11
CA THR A 439 9.58 -15.76 4.34
C THR A 439 9.76 -17.08 5.08
N ASN A 440 10.01 -17.02 6.39
CA ASN A 440 10.18 -18.18 7.26
C ASN A 440 9.59 -17.90 8.66
N ALA A 441 9.19 -18.95 9.38
CA ALA A 441 8.81 -18.84 10.79
C ALA A 441 9.01 -20.18 11.50
N GLU A 442 9.79 -20.18 12.58
CA GLU A 442 9.90 -21.29 13.52
C GLU A 442 9.05 -20.98 14.75
N TRP A 443 8.11 -21.87 15.06
CA TRP A 443 7.11 -21.62 16.10
C TRP A 443 7.02 -22.76 17.10
N ASN A 444 6.66 -22.38 18.32
CA ASN A 444 6.47 -23.26 19.45
C ASN A 444 5.15 -22.93 20.15
N LEU A 445 4.29 -23.93 20.28
CA LEU A 445 3.05 -23.91 21.03
C LEU A 445 3.27 -24.62 22.36
N SER A 446 3.02 -23.91 23.45
CA SER A 446 3.17 -24.41 24.81
C SER A 446 1.88 -24.26 25.62
N GLY A 447 1.71 -25.10 26.65
CA GLY A 447 0.55 -25.06 27.55
C GLY A 447 -0.14 -26.42 27.62
N ILE A 448 -1.46 -26.44 27.46
CA ILE A 448 -2.22 -27.71 27.42
C ILE A 448 -1.90 -28.47 26.13
N THR A 449 -1.92 -27.77 25.00
CA THR A 449 -1.48 -28.31 23.72
C THR A 449 -0.01 -27.97 23.53
N ASN A 450 0.82 -28.96 23.20
CA ASN A 450 2.23 -28.74 22.89
C ASN A 450 2.52 -29.21 21.47
N ALA A 451 3.05 -28.32 20.65
CA ALA A 451 3.41 -28.60 19.27
C ALA A 451 4.52 -27.64 18.84
N ASN A 452 5.34 -28.03 17.87
CA ASN A 452 6.33 -27.17 17.26
C ASN A 452 6.38 -27.44 15.76
N GLY A 453 6.92 -26.48 15.01
CA GLY A 453 7.04 -26.61 13.57
C GLY A 453 7.79 -25.45 12.94
N THR A 454 8.06 -25.61 11.66
CA THR A 454 8.75 -24.61 10.82
C THR A 454 7.96 -24.43 9.54
N LEU A 455 7.68 -23.19 9.16
CA LEU A 455 7.07 -22.82 7.89
C LEU A 455 8.14 -22.17 7.01
N ILE A 456 8.54 -22.85 5.93
CA ILE A 456 9.63 -22.44 5.03
C ILE A 456 9.21 -22.72 3.57
N ASP A 457 9.64 -21.88 2.64
CA ASP A 457 9.51 -22.03 1.18
C ASP A 457 8.09 -22.41 0.73
N SER A 458 7.87 -23.71 0.44
CA SER A 458 6.64 -24.27 -0.13
C SER A 458 5.51 -24.51 0.88
N THR A 459 5.82 -24.49 2.18
CA THR A 459 4.81 -24.67 3.24
C THR A 459 4.34 -23.32 3.74
N SER A 460 3.24 -22.83 3.17
CA SER A 460 2.61 -21.55 3.53
C SER A 460 1.67 -21.66 4.73
N THR A 461 1.01 -22.82 4.91
CA THR A 461 0.08 -23.06 6.01
C THR A 461 0.30 -24.38 6.74
N THR A 462 -0.17 -24.46 7.98
CA THR A 462 -0.20 -25.71 8.75
C THR A 462 -1.34 -25.72 9.76
N ALA A 463 -1.98 -26.87 9.94
CA ALA A 463 -3.10 -27.07 10.85
C ALA A 463 -2.65 -27.71 12.16
N ILE A 464 -3.16 -27.21 13.29
CA ILE A 464 -2.91 -27.76 14.63
C ILE A 464 -4.24 -28.01 15.32
N ASN A 465 -4.36 -29.17 15.98
CA ASN A 465 -5.52 -29.48 16.82
C ASN A 465 -5.30 -28.90 18.22
N LEU A 466 -6.25 -28.09 18.69
CA LEU A 466 -6.20 -27.47 20.00
C LEU A 466 -7.06 -28.23 21.00
N SER A 467 -6.50 -28.51 22.17
CA SER A 467 -7.21 -29.09 23.30
C SER A 467 -7.80 -28.02 24.23
N GLN A 468 -8.82 -28.39 25.00
CA GLN A 468 -9.50 -27.47 25.93
C GLN A 468 -8.53 -26.90 26.98
N GLY A 469 -8.57 -25.57 27.15
CA GLY A 469 -7.72 -24.84 28.09
C GLY A 469 -6.94 -23.71 27.42
N SER A 470 -5.89 -23.24 28.09
CA SER A 470 -5.05 -22.16 27.60
C SER A 470 -3.75 -22.72 27.01
N SER A 471 -3.43 -22.29 25.79
CA SER A 471 -2.16 -22.57 25.12
C SER A 471 -1.64 -21.28 24.50
N GLN A 472 -0.33 -21.10 24.48
CA GLN A 472 0.32 -19.91 23.94
C GLN A 472 1.28 -20.32 22.83
N LEU A 473 1.11 -19.70 21.67
CA LEU A 473 2.02 -19.84 20.54
C LEU A 473 2.98 -18.66 20.49
N ARG A 474 4.25 -18.99 20.27
CA ARG A 474 5.32 -18.02 20.08
C ARG A 474 6.18 -18.41 18.89
N VAL A 475 6.52 -17.41 18.07
CA VAL A 475 7.57 -17.53 17.06
C VAL A 475 8.92 -17.38 17.76
N GLU A 476 9.76 -18.42 17.68
CA GLU A 476 11.09 -18.45 18.28
C GLU A 476 12.12 -17.76 17.37
N ASP A 477 12.00 -17.98 16.05
CA ASP A 477 12.87 -17.38 15.03
C ASP A 477 12.09 -17.07 13.73
N GLY A 478 12.52 -16.02 13.03
CA GLY A 478 11.92 -15.56 11.78
C GLY A 478 10.71 -14.63 11.94
N HIS A 479 9.79 -14.72 10.98
CA HIS A 479 8.74 -13.76 10.70
C HIS A 479 7.41 -14.02 11.44
N PRO A 480 6.51 -13.02 11.51
CA PRO A 480 5.19 -13.16 12.09
C PRO A 480 4.32 -14.26 11.46
N LEU A 481 3.29 -14.67 12.20
CA LEU A 481 2.25 -15.60 11.76
C LEU A 481 0.87 -14.94 11.83
N ARG A 482 -0.02 -15.37 10.95
CA ARG A 482 -1.47 -15.11 11.02
C ARG A 482 -2.18 -16.41 11.37
N ILE A 483 -3.22 -16.36 12.19
CA ILE A 483 -3.88 -17.58 12.68
C ILE A 483 -5.39 -17.50 12.48
N HIS A 484 -5.97 -18.47 11.78
CA HIS A 484 -7.41 -18.68 11.74
C HIS A 484 -7.79 -19.77 12.75
N LEU A 485 -8.64 -19.42 13.70
CA LEU A 485 -9.21 -20.36 14.65
C LEU A 485 -10.54 -20.86 14.11
N ARG A 486 -10.63 -22.17 13.92
CA ARG A 486 -11.84 -22.90 13.52
C ARG A 486 -12.40 -23.69 14.70
N ALA A 487 -13.71 -23.60 14.89
CA ALA A 487 -14.47 -24.45 15.79
C ALA A 487 -15.62 -25.11 15.02
N GLY A 488 -15.82 -26.42 15.15
CA GLY A 488 -16.94 -27.13 14.52
C GLY A 488 -16.83 -27.30 12.99
N THR A 489 -17.99 -27.40 12.32
CA THR A 489 -18.11 -27.78 10.90
C THR A 489 -18.53 -26.65 9.96
N ASN A 490 -19.06 -25.55 10.51
CA ASN A 490 -19.57 -24.41 9.76
C ASN A 490 -18.73 -23.17 10.07
N GLY A 491 -18.45 -22.34 9.06
CA GLY A 491 -17.76 -21.07 9.23
C GLY A 491 -17.68 -20.25 7.95
N LEU A 492 -17.54 -18.94 8.13
CA LEU A 492 -17.37 -17.98 7.04
C LEU A 492 -16.31 -16.96 7.48
N ILE A 493 -15.34 -16.66 6.62
CA ILE A 493 -14.35 -15.60 6.87
C ILE A 493 -14.00 -14.92 5.55
N GLN A 494 -13.74 -13.62 5.60
CA GLN A 494 -13.19 -12.94 4.43
C GLN A 494 -11.71 -13.27 4.26
N ALA A 495 -11.34 -13.68 3.05
CA ALA A 495 -9.94 -13.95 2.71
C ALA A 495 -9.16 -12.64 2.64
N MET A 496 -7.91 -12.70 3.10
CA MET A 496 -6.93 -11.63 2.96
C MET A 496 -5.86 -12.09 1.98
N HIS A 497 -5.33 -11.19 1.15
CA HIS A 497 -4.19 -11.54 0.31
C HIS A 497 -2.94 -11.80 1.17
N ASP A 498 -2.01 -12.60 0.66
CA ASP A 498 -0.85 -13.10 1.42
C ASP A 498 0.15 -11.99 1.83
N GLY A 499 0.07 -10.84 1.15
CA GLY A 499 0.87 -9.65 1.42
C GLY A 499 0.22 -8.66 2.40
N ALA A 500 -1.01 -8.92 2.86
CA ALA A 500 -1.72 -8.03 3.76
C ALA A 500 -1.19 -8.16 5.19
N GLN A 501 -1.16 -7.04 5.91
CA GLN A 501 -1.00 -6.88 7.35
C GLN A 501 0.06 -7.79 7.95
N ARG A 502 1.29 -7.72 7.44
CA ARG A 502 2.45 -8.36 8.04
C ARG A 502 3.00 -7.45 9.13
N CYS A 503 2.72 -7.77 10.38
CA CYS A 503 2.97 -6.87 11.50
C CYS A 503 4.11 -7.38 12.39
N VAL A 504 5.07 -6.50 12.68
CA VAL A 504 6.21 -6.78 13.54
C VAL A 504 6.13 -5.90 14.79
N ALA A 505 6.28 -6.51 15.97
CA ALA A 505 6.30 -5.79 17.23
C ALA A 505 7.62 -5.04 17.42
N ILE A 506 7.53 -3.78 17.88
CA ILE A 506 8.67 -2.90 18.16
C ILE A 506 8.77 -2.66 19.66
N ASN A 507 7.66 -2.25 20.28
CA ASN A 507 7.52 -1.99 21.72
C ASN A 507 8.59 -1.06 22.32
N VAL A 508 8.93 0.03 21.62
CA VAL A 508 9.99 0.98 22.00
C VAL A 508 9.51 2.42 21.80
N GLN A 509 9.85 3.28 22.75
CA GLN A 509 9.83 4.73 22.58
C GLN A 509 11.26 5.24 22.43
N ALA A 510 11.61 5.81 21.28
CA ALA A 510 12.94 6.34 21.02
C ALA A 510 12.88 7.66 20.24
N SER A 511 13.77 8.60 20.56
CA SER A 511 13.86 9.88 19.85
C SER A 511 14.57 9.79 18.50
N GLY A 512 15.36 8.73 18.30
CA GLY A 512 16.14 8.46 17.09
C GLY A 512 15.43 7.48 16.15
N TRP A 513 16.18 7.01 15.16
CA TRP A 513 15.72 5.97 14.23
C TRP A 513 15.62 4.61 14.94
N ILE A 514 14.53 3.91 14.70
CA ILE A 514 14.26 2.56 15.14
C ILE A 514 14.38 1.65 13.93
N LEU A 515 15.28 0.68 14.00
CA LEU A 515 15.43 -0.34 12.97
C LEU A 515 14.32 -1.39 13.13
N ALA A 516 13.61 -1.69 12.04
CA ALA A 516 12.59 -2.72 11.96
C ALA A 516 12.89 -3.65 10.78
N GLU A 517 12.61 -4.93 10.96
CA GLU A 517 12.75 -5.95 9.91
C GLU A 517 11.56 -5.89 8.95
N LEU A 518 11.84 -5.84 7.65
CA LEU A 518 10.86 -5.92 6.58
C LEU A 518 10.54 -7.41 6.32
N PRO A 519 9.29 -7.88 6.52
CA PRO A 519 8.94 -9.30 6.44
C PRO A 519 8.82 -9.84 5.00
N TRP A 520 9.87 -9.63 4.20
CA TRP A 520 10.02 -10.06 2.81
C TRP A 520 11.47 -10.45 2.53
N LEU A 521 11.70 -11.07 1.38
CA LEU A 521 13.05 -11.42 0.95
C LEU A 521 13.81 -10.15 0.53
N SER A 522 15.04 -9.99 1.00
CA SER A 522 15.96 -8.95 0.51
C SER A 522 16.28 -9.18 -0.97
N MET A 523 16.11 -8.12 -1.76
CA MET A 523 16.43 -8.06 -3.19
C MET A 523 17.65 -7.18 -3.49
N SER A 524 18.38 -6.77 -2.44
CA SER A 524 19.64 -6.03 -2.54
C SER A 524 20.63 -6.65 -3.51
N GLY A 525 21.14 -5.86 -4.45
CA GLY A 525 22.14 -6.29 -5.42
C GLY A 525 21.68 -7.39 -6.40
N ARG A 526 20.38 -7.70 -6.45
CA ARG A 526 19.80 -8.64 -7.42
C ARG A 526 19.58 -7.96 -8.78
N SER A 527 19.40 -8.78 -9.82
CA SER A 527 19.10 -8.30 -11.16
C SER A 527 17.66 -7.82 -11.29
N GLU A 528 17.37 -6.91 -12.23
CA GLU A 528 16.00 -6.46 -12.53
C GLU A 528 15.06 -7.63 -12.89
N VAL A 529 15.59 -8.68 -13.52
CA VAL A 529 14.82 -9.89 -13.86
C VAL A 529 14.37 -10.64 -12.61
N ASP A 530 15.25 -10.73 -11.61
CA ASP A 530 14.90 -11.36 -10.33
C ASP A 530 13.92 -10.50 -9.54
N LEU A 531 14.04 -9.17 -9.60
CA LEU A 531 13.09 -8.23 -9.00
C LEU A 531 11.68 -8.38 -9.59
N LYS A 532 11.56 -8.41 -10.93
CA LYS A 532 10.27 -8.65 -11.60
C LYS A 532 9.65 -9.99 -11.19
N ARG A 533 10.47 -11.03 -11.07
CA ARG A 533 10.00 -12.34 -10.59
C ARG A 533 9.57 -12.28 -9.11
N ALA A 534 10.28 -11.52 -8.28
CA ALA A 534 9.94 -11.36 -6.88
C ALA A 534 8.62 -10.62 -6.68
N TRP A 535 8.37 -9.56 -7.46
CA TRP A 535 7.09 -8.85 -7.48
C TRP A 535 5.94 -9.74 -7.97
N ALA A 536 6.12 -10.46 -9.08
CA ALA A 536 5.09 -11.35 -9.61
C ALA A 536 4.75 -12.51 -8.65
N SER A 537 5.76 -13.05 -7.97
CA SER A 537 5.56 -14.13 -6.98
C SER A 537 5.11 -13.64 -5.60
N GLY A 538 5.20 -12.34 -5.31
CA GLY A 538 4.90 -11.80 -3.98
C GLY A 538 5.96 -12.04 -2.91
N THR A 539 7.17 -12.43 -3.30
CA THR A 539 8.29 -12.66 -2.36
C THR A 539 8.97 -11.36 -1.92
N HIS A 540 8.77 -10.27 -2.68
CA HIS A 540 9.11 -8.90 -2.33
C HIS A 540 8.02 -7.96 -2.87
N PRO A 541 7.62 -6.89 -2.16
CA PRO A 541 6.55 -6.00 -2.60
C PRO A 541 7.04 -5.05 -3.71
N ALA A 542 6.17 -4.74 -4.67
CA ALA A 542 6.42 -3.66 -5.66
C ALA A 542 6.11 -2.26 -5.09
N SER A 543 5.38 -2.23 -4.00
CA SER A 543 4.77 -1.04 -3.43
C SER A 543 4.19 -1.45 -2.08
N MET A 544 4.26 -0.57 -1.09
CA MET A 544 3.89 -0.93 0.26
C MET A 544 3.15 0.20 0.97
N GLN A 545 2.26 -0.19 1.87
CA GLN A 545 1.68 0.68 2.88
C GLN A 545 2.22 0.24 4.25
N ILE A 546 2.82 1.16 4.98
CA ILE A 546 3.40 0.93 6.31
C ILE A 546 2.57 1.71 7.31
N SER A 547 1.92 1.02 8.24
CA SER A 547 1.11 1.61 9.30
C SER A 547 1.83 1.45 10.65
N LEU A 548 2.08 2.57 11.32
CA LEU A 548 2.69 2.59 12.65
C LEU A 548 1.59 2.55 13.72
N LEU A 549 1.67 1.54 14.59
CA LEU A 549 0.78 1.38 15.74
C LEU A 549 1.49 1.86 17.01
N GLY A 550 0.74 2.52 17.89
CA GLY A 550 1.29 2.96 19.16
C GLY A 550 0.26 3.62 20.07
N VAL A 551 0.79 4.30 21.08
CA VAL A 551 -0.01 4.87 22.17
C VAL A 551 -0.63 6.20 21.75
N SER A 552 -1.97 6.24 21.67
CA SER A 552 -2.74 7.47 21.47
C SER A 552 -3.85 7.56 22.52
N GLY A 553 -3.71 8.50 23.45
CA GLY A 553 -4.65 8.67 24.56
C GLY A 553 -4.71 7.43 25.47
N ALA A 554 -5.82 6.70 25.43
CA ALA A 554 -6.04 5.48 26.22
C ALA A 554 -5.74 4.18 25.46
N SER A 555 -5.58 4.25 24.13
CA SER A 555 -5.28 3.09 23.28
C SER A 555 -3.79 2.89 23.14
N ASN A 556 -3.32 1.64 23.23
CA ASN A 556 -1.93 1.27 22.94
C ASN A 556 -1.72 0.76 21.51
N TYR A 557 -2.81 0.56 20.76
CA TYR A 557 -2.79 -0.04 19.43
C TYR A 557 -3.47 0.86 18.39
N ALA A 558 -3.43 2.18 18.60
CA ALA A 558 -3.98 3.13 17.63
C ALA A 558 -3.02 3.34 16.45
N THR A 559 -3.57 3.56 15.25
CA THR A 559 -2.77 3.91 14.08
C THR A 559 -2.30 5.37 14.19
N LEU A 560 -1.01 5.58 14.43
CA LEU A 560 -0.41 6.91 14.63
C LEU A 560 -0.12 7.62 13.30
N GLY A 561 0.32 6.86 12.30
CA GLY A 561 0.64 7.37 10.99
C GLY A 561 0.83 6.25 9.97
N THR A 562 0.73 6.61 8.69
CA THR A 562 0.87 5.69 7.57
C THR A 562 1.80 6.25 6.51
N VAL A 563 2.61 5.39 5.92
CA VAL A 563 3.49 5.70 4.79
C VAL A 563 3.08 4.84 3.60
N TRP A 564 2.98 5.45 2.42
CA TRP A 564 2.81 4.74 1.16
C TRP A 564 4.09 4.89 0.35
N GLY A 565 4.75 3.78 0.05
CA GLY A 565 5.98 3.72 -0.72
C GLY A 565 5.77 3.03 -2.07
N PHE A 566 6.32 3.60 -3.12
CA PHE A 566 6.13 3.15 -4.49
C PHE A 566 7.48 2.95 -5.19
N HIS A 567 7.73 1.75 -5.72
CA HIS A 567 8.80 1.55 -6.70
C HIS A 567 8.27 1.93 -8.08
N LEU A 568 8.79 3.02 -8.65
CA LEU A 568 8.32 3.57 -9.90
C LEU A 568 9.32 3.28 -11.02
N SER A 569 8.84 3.00 -12.22
CA SER A 569 9.75 2.84 -13.36
C SER A 569 10.19 4.21 -13.86
N ARG A 570 11.51 4.39 -14.03
CA ARG A 570 12.11 5.58 -14.63
C ARG A 570 12.36 5.35 -16.10
N LEU A 571 11.92 6.27 -16.95
CA LEU A 571 12.35 6.33 -18.34
C LEU A 571 13.48 7.35 -18.44
N SER A 572 14.70 6.89 -18.73
CA SER A 572 15.89 7.75 -18.85
C SER A 572 16.40 7.76 -20.29
N TYR A 573 16.71 8.95 -20.79
CA TYR A 573 17.50 9.17 -21.99
C TYR A 573 18.95 9.44 -21.60
N GLU A 574 19.84 8.52 -21.98
CA GLU A 574 21.29 8.65 -21.77
C GLU A 574 21.95 9.17 -23.05
N PHE A 575 22.71 10.26 -22.95
CA PHE A 575 23.43 10.85 -24.09
C PHE A 575 24.67 10.02 -24.41
N SER A 576 24.96 9.81 -25.71
CA SER A 576 26.24 9.22 -26.14
C SER A 576 27.35 10.26 -26.38
N SER A 577 26.98 11.55 -26.46
CA SER A 577 27.86 12.68 -26.72
C SER A 577 28.65 13.12 -25.47
N SER A 578 29.66 13.98 -25.69
CA SER A 578 30.91 14.25 -24.94
C SER A 578 30.94 14.33 -23.40
N ILE A 579 29.82 14.34 -22.67
CA ILE A 579 29.78 14.42 -21.20
C ILE A 579 29.18 13.14 -20.61
N MET A 580 30.06 12.24 -20.14
CA MET A 580 29.63 10.99 -19.51
C MET A 580 28.77 11.25 -18.27
N GLY A 581 27.58 10.65 -18.24
CA GLY A 581 26.68 10.68 -17.08
C GLY A 581 25.57 11.73 -17.14
N MET A 582 25.44 12.47 -18.25
CA MET A 582 24.27 13.31 -18.52
C MET A 582 23.06 12.42 -18.88
N GLU A 583 21.93 12.68 -18.25
CA GLU A 583 20.64 12.05 -18.54
C GLU A 583 19.49 13.08 -18.41
N VAL A 584 18.41 12.83 -19.14
CA VAL A 584 17.09 13.41 -18.89
C VAL A 584 16.17 12.25 -18.55
N ALA A 585 15.44 12.33 -17.45
CA ALA A 585 14.61 11.24 -16.98
C ALA A 585 13.22 11.70 -16.54
N PHE A 586 12.23 10.85 -16.81
CA PHE A 586 10.89 10.93 -16.24
C PHE A 586 10.80 10.01 -15.01
N VAL A 587 10.42 10.56 -13.86
CA VAL A 587 10.32 9.86 -12.57
C VAL A 587 9.07 10.31 -11.83
N GLY A 588 8.04 9.44 -11.75
CA GLY A 588 6.87 9.66 -10.89
C GLY A 588 6.14 10.99 -11.10
N GLY A 589 6.05 11.44 -12.35
CA GLY A 589 5.44 12.73 -12.71
C GLY A 589 6.42 13.91 -12.77
N ALA A 590 7.65 13.76 -12.27
CA ALA A 590 8.68 14.78 -12.38
C ALA A 590 9.59 14.53 -13.60
N VAL A 591 10.11 15.62 -14.19
CA VAL A 591 11.14 15.56 -15.24
C VAL A 591 12.42 16.15 -14.69
N VAL A 592 13.47 15.35 -14.70
CA VAL A 592 14.75 15.66 -14.08
C VAL A 592 15.88 15.57 -15.09
N THR A 593 16.91 16.37 -14.90
CA THR A 593 18.14 16.26 -15.66
C THR A 593 19.34 16.45 -14.74
N ASN A 594 20.37 15.64 -14.92
CA ASN A 594 21.65 15.86 -14.26
C ASN A 594 22.65 16.44 -15.26
N HIS A 595 23.50 17.33 -14.79
CA HIS A 595 24.73 17.67 -15.50
C HIS A 595 25.89 17.18 -14.64
N PRO A 596 26.86 16.42 -15.18
CA PRO A 596 27.96 15.84 -14.39
C PRO A 596 28.79 16.85 -13.57
N GLU A 597 28.71 18.15 -13.92
CA GLU A 597 29.39 19.25 -13.23
C GLU A 597 28.45 20.17 -12.40
N PHE A 598 27.13 20.01 -12.47
CA PHE A 598 26.16 20.82 -11.72
C PHE A 598 25.26 19.98 -10.82
N GLU A 599 24.58 20.65 -9.89
CA GLU A 599 23.51 20.05 -9.13
C GLU A 599 22.37 19.60 -10.07
N PRO A 600 21.67 18.48 -9.75
CA PRO A 600 20.55 18.04 -10.55
C PRO A 600 19.48 19.14 -10.66
N TYR A 601 18.96 19.32 -11.87
CA TYR A 601 17.98 20.35 -12.19
C TYR A 601 16.61 19.71 -12.44
N ILE A 602 15.56 20.31 -11.88
CA ILE A 602 14.18 19.90 -12.05
C ILE A 602 13.56 20.73 -13.17
N VAL A 603 13.16 20.06 -14.25
CA VAL A 603 12.50 20.71 -15.40
C VAL A 603 11.02 20.89 -15.11
N GLU A 604 10.39 19.85 -14.55
CA GLU A 604 8.98 19.83 -14.19
C GLU A 604 8.81 19.13 -12.84
N ALA A 605 8.10 19.80 -11.93
CA ALA A 605 7.81 19.28 -10.60
C ALA A 605 6.69 18.22 -10.66
N PRO A 606 6.67 17.27 -9.72
CA PRO A 606 5.60 16.28 -9.64
C PRO A 606 4.26 16.94 -9.33
N LEU A 607 3.19 16.31 -9.79
CA LEU A 607 1.85 16.86 -9.68
C LEU A 607 1.33 16.78 -8.25
N ASP A 608 0.81 17.90 -7.77
CA ASP A 608 0.03 18.00 -6.57
C ASP A 608 -1.05 19.08 -6.71
N ARG A 609 -2.08 18.97 -5.89
CA ARG A 609 -3.20 19.92 -5.89
C ARG A 609 -3.41 20.46 -4.48
N GLY A 610 -2.97 21.69 -4.27
CA GLY A 610 -3.43 22.53 -3.17
C GLY A 610 -4.83 23.08 -3.47
N GLY A 611 -5.82 22.71 -2.67
CA GLY A 611 -7.18 23.26 -2.77
C GLY A 611 -7.34 24.56 -1.96
N PRO A 612 -8.47 25.29 -2.08
CA PRO A 612 -8.79 26.36 -1.14
C PRO A 612 -8.95 25.81 0.28
N GLY A 613 -8.20 26.39 1.23
CA GLY A 613 -8.08 25.90 2.61
C GLY A 613 -6.95 24.88 2.80
N PRO A 614 -6.84 24.21 3.96
CA PRO A 614 -5.81 23.20 4.23
C PRO A 614 -6.17 21.87 3.55
N ARG A 615 -6.16 21.86 2.21
CA ARG A 615 -6.49 20.68 1.40
C ARG A 615 -5.30 20.29 0.57
N PHE A 616 -4.95 19.01 0.65
CA PHE A 616 -3.90 18.43 -0.17
C PHE A 616 -4.43 17.17 -0.85
N ALA A 617 -4.36 17.15 -2.17
CA ALA A 617 -4.64 15.97 -2.96
C ALA A 617 -3.46 15.67 -3.89
N ALA A 618 -3.08 14.40 -3.97
CA ALA A 618 -2.08 13.93 -4.91
C ALA A 618 -2.55 12.64 -5.59
N THR A 619 -2.25 12.53 -6.88
CA THR A 619 -2.42 11.31 -7.66
C THR A 619 -1.04 10.87 -8.13
N VAL A 620 -0.60 9.69 -7.71
CA VAL A 620 0.70 9.13 -8.11
C VAL A 620 0.55 8.37 -9.43
N PRO A 621 1.19 8.81 -10.53
CA PRO A 621 1.20 8.06 -11.78
C PRO A 621 2.25 6.94 -11.70
N SER A 622 1.79 5.70 -11.57
CA SER A 622 2.65 4.51 -11.55
C SER A 622 2.82 3.95 -12.95
N LEU A 623 3.78 4.49 -13.69
CA LEU A 623 4.09 4.06 -15.06
C LEU A 623 5.02 2.83 -15.04
N HIS A 624 4.57 1.73 -15.64
CA HIS A 624 5.36 0.51 -15.80
C HIS A 624 5.43 0.05 -17.26
N PRO A 625 6.62 -0.34 -17.77
CA PRO A 625 6.73 -0.90 -19.10
C PRO A 625 6.10 -2.29 -19.16
N THR A 626 5.39 -2.54 -20.26
CA THR A 626 4.91 -3.88 -20.64
C THR A 626 6.09 -4.80 -20.99
N ALA A 627 5.90 -6.12 -20.85
CA ALA A 627 6.96 -7.12 -21.07
C ALA A 627 7.60 -7.05 -22.46
N ASP A 628 6.84 -6.63 -23.47
CA ASP A 628 7.29 -6.54 -24.87
C ASP A 628 7.83 -5.14 -25.26
N SER A 629 8.00 -4.24 -24.29
CA SER A 629 8.54 -2.90 -24.56
C SER A 629 10.00 -2.95 -25.03
N VAL A 630 10.28 -2.31 -26.16
CA VAL A 630 11.62 -2.21 -26.75
C VAL A 630 12.40 -1.07 -26.07
N GLN A 631 13.73 -1.12 -26.08
CA GLN A 631 14.64 -0.02 -25.68
C GLN A 631 15.63 0.23 -26.82
N GLY A 632 16.08 1.46 -27.01
CA GLY A 632 16.99 1.77 -28.12
C GLY A 632 17.18 3.25 -28.44
N ALA A 633 17.81 3.50 -29.59
CA ALA A 633 18.18 4.82 -30.11
C ALA A 633 17.38 5.23 -31.36
N GLY A 634 16.44 4.41 -31.84
CA GLY A 634 15.52 4.79 -32.91
C GLY A 634 14.35 5.61 -32.38
N THR A 635 13.59 6.24 -33.28
CA THR A 635 12.31 6.89 -32.92
C THR A 635 11.41 5.88 -32.22
N MET A 636 11.04 6.20 -30.99
CA MET A 636 10.20 5.36 -30.14
C MET A 636 8.80 5.94 -30.08
N ASN A 637 7.82 5.06 -30.25
CA ASN A 637 6.44 5.37 -29.97
C ASN A 637 6.05 4.75 -28.62
N VAL A 638 5.57 5.59 -27.71
CA VAL A 638 5.15 5.20 -26.36
C VAL A 638 3.64 5.31 -26.27
N ASP A 639 2.97 4.17 -26.23
CA ASP A 639 1.54 4.08 -25.93
C ASP A 639 1.35 3.90 -24.42
N ILE A 640 0.54 4.75 -23.81
CA ILE A 640 0.28 4.78 -22.37
C ILE A 640 -1.19 4.51 -22.13
N GLU A 641 -1.51 3.46 -21.39
CA GLU A 641 -2.88 3.07 -21.07
C GLU A 641 -3.13 3.11 -19.56
N LEU A 642 -4.27 3.66 -19.14
CA LEU A 642 -4.71 3.60 -17.74
C LEU A 642 -5.37 2.26 -17.44
N VAL A 643 -4.81 1.50 -16.50
CA VAL A 643 -5.33 0.17 -16.12
C VAL A 643 -6.31 0.28 -14.97
N ASP A 644 -5.91 0.96 -13.90
CA ASP A 644 -6.66 1.02 -12.65
C ASP A 644 -6.38 2.33 -11.92
N ARG A 645 -7.36 2.79 -11.15
CA ARG A 645 -7.21 3.91 -10.21
C ARG A 645 -7.83 3.56 -8.87
N SER A 646 -7.02 3.59 -7.83
CA SER A 646 -7.43 3.28 -6.46
C SER A 646 -7.20 4.46 -5.51
N SER A 647 -8.05 4.54 -4.49
CA SER A 647 -7.91 5.48 -3.38
C SER A 647 -7.11 4.81 -2.27
N LEU A 648 -6.02 5.45 -1.83
CA LEU A 648 -5.19 4.93 -0.73
C LEU A 648 -5.54 5.58 0.61
N ALA A 649 -5.91 6.87 0.58
CA ALA A 649 -6.31 7.60 1.77
C ALA A 649 -7.28 8.72 1.43
N SER A 650 -8.28 8.90 2.29
CA SER A 650 -9.20 10.03 2.26
C SER A 650 -9.62 10.34 3.70
N ALA A 651 -8.78 11.09 4.41
CA ALA A 651 -8.95 11.35 5.83
C ALA A 651 -8.29 12.69 6.23
N VAL A 652 -8.56 13.12 7.47
CA VAL A 652 -7.93 14.32 8.03
C VAL A 652 -6.57 13.92 8.60
N ALA A 653 -5.50 14.51 8.06
CA ALA A 653 -4.12 14.32 8.51
C ALA A 653 -3.61 15.57 9.25
N TYR A 654 -2.65 15.40 10.15
CA TYR A 654 -2.04 16.52 10.90
C TYR A 654 -0.70 16.95 10.32
N GLU A 655 0.10 15.99 9.87
CA GLU A 655 1.33 16.24 9.10
C GLU A 655 1.32 15.37 7.85
N VAL A 656 1.68 15.95 6.70
CA VAL A 656 1.88 15.22 5.44
C VAL A 656 3.31 15.48 4.96
N ARG A 657 4.05 14.41 4.69
CA ARG A 657 5.39 14.47 4.10
C ARG A 657 5.43 13.74 2.78
N ARG A 658 6.41 14.10 1.97
CA ARG A 658 6.71 13.46 0.69
C ARG A 658 8.20 13.35 0.54
N GLY A 659 8.67 12.26 -0.07
CA GLY A 659 10.08 12.13 -0.42
C GLY A 659 10.35 11.24 -1.62
N TRP A 660 11.60 11.33 -2.10
CA TRP A 660 12.10 10.60 -3.27
C TRP A 660 13.46 9.96 -3.06
N SER A 661 13.72 8.87 -3.77
CA SER A 661 15.01 8.22 -3.76
C SER A 661 16.12 9.09 -4.34
N SER A 662 17.34 8.80 -3.90
CA SER A 662 18.56 9.25 -4.59
C SER A 662 18.55 8.76 -6.05
N PRO A 663 19.10 9.52 -7.03
CA PRO A 663 19.93 10.72 -6.89
C PRO A 663 19.17 12.06 -6.90
N TYR A 664 17.90 12.09 -7.29
CA TYR A 664 17.16 13.34 -7.53
C TYR A 664 16.36 13.85 -6.34
N GLY A 665 16.19 13.04 -5.29
CA GLY A 665 15.22 13.36 -4.24
C GLY A 665 15.45 14.68 -3.50
N VAL A 666 16.70 15.09 -3.27
CA VAL A 666 17.01 16.40 -2.66
C VAL A 666 16.59 17.55 -3.59
N ALA A 667 16.96 17.47 -4.87
CA ALA A 667 16.60 18.52 -5.84
C ALA A 667 15.08 18.60 -6.08
N ILE A 668 14.36 17.47 -6.05
CA ILE A 668 12.89 17.47 -6.16
C ILE A 668 12.27 18.13 -4.93
N ALA A 669 12.78 17.83 -3.73
CA ALA A 669 12.29 18.43 -2.48
C ALA A 669 12.53 19.96 -2.46
N ASP A 670 13.71 20.41 -2.89
CA ASP A 670 14.06 21.84 -2.96
C ASP A 670 13.22 22.58 -4.02
N ALA A 671 13.11 22.04 -5.23
CA ALA A 671 12.32 22.65 -6.31
C ALA A 671 10.81 22.71 -5.98
N SER A 672 10.32 21.78 -5.16
CA SER A 672 8.92 21.82 -4.70
C SER A 672 8.63 23.06 -3.83
N ALA A 673 9.66 23.70 -3.29
CA ALA A 673 9.57 24.82 -2.38
C ALA A 673 9.86 26.19 -3.03
N ASP A 674 9.88 26.29 -4.36
CA ASP A 674 10.16 27.55 -5.08
C ASP A 674 9.25 28.72 -4.64
N GLY A 675 8.00 28.43 -4.23
CA GLY A 675 7.07 29.45 -3.72
C GLY A 675 7.46 30.05 -2.37
N LEU A 676 8.31 29.37 -1.60
CA LEU A 676 8.69 29.74 -0.25
C LEU A 676 9.58 31.00 -0.22
N GLU A 677 10.32 31.29 -1.29
CA GLU A 677 11.12 32.52 -1.43
C GLU A 677 10.26 33.79 -1.36
N SER A 678 8.96 33.68 -1.63
CA SER A 678 8.03 34.81 -1.57
C SER A 678 7.52 35.12 -0.15
N SER A 679 7.77 34.24 0.82
CA SER A 679 7.37 34.42 2.23
C SER A 679 8.30 35.38 2.96
N GLU A 680 7.70 36.36 3.65
CA GLU A 680 8.44 37.29 4.52
C GLU A 680 8.96 36.54 5.76
N ASP A 681 8.12 35.67 6.33
CA ASP A 681 8.47 34.89 7.52
C ASP A 681 9.67 33.96 7.25
N TRP A 682 9.69 33.27 6.10
CA TRP A 682 10.81 32.41 5.70
C TRP A 682 12.09 33.19 5.46
N THR A 683 11.99 34.38 4.84
CA THR A 683 13.14 35.26 4.59
C THR A 683 13.78 35.74 5.90
N ILE A 684 12.97 36.01 6.94
CA ILE A 684 13.46 36.48 8.24
C ILE A 684 13.97 35.32 9.10
N TYR A 685 13.29 34.18 9.10
CA TYR A 685 13.62 33.01 9.93
C TYR A 685 13.65 31.70 9.13
N PRO A 686 14.67 31.48 8.28
CA PRO A 686 14.77 30.26 7.50
C PRO A 686 14.88 29.02 8.41
N GLY A 687 14.15 27.96 8.07
CA GLY A 687 14.12 26.70 8.80
C GLY A 687 13.19 26.66 10.02
N ARG A 688 12.40 27.71 10.28
CA ARG A 688 11.42 27.78 11.37
C ARG A 688 9.99 27.70 10.85
N ILE A 689 9.52 26.47 10.57
CA ILE A 689 8.17 26.19 10.07
C ILE A 689 7.09 26.66 11.07
N ASP A 690 7.39 26.61 12.36
CA ASP A 690 6.49 27.05 13.43
C ASP A 690 6.18 28.55 13.42
N LEU A 691 7.01 29.35 12.74
CA LEU A 691 6.83 30.79 12.61
C LEU A 691 6.26 31.20 11.24
N LEU A 692 6.00 30.22 10.35
CA LEU A 692 5.57 30.46 8.99
C LEU A 692 4.05 30.64 8.95
N THR A 693 3.59 31.89 8.92
CA THR A 693 2.15 32.20 9.00
C THR A 693 1.55 32.68 7.67
N ASP A 694 2.40 33.11 6.75
CA ASP A 694 2.03 33.72 5.47
C ASP A 694 2.09 32.78 4.26
N TYR A 695 2.48 31.52 4.47
CA TYR A 695 2.68 30.53 3.41
C TYR A 695 1.90 29.23 3.65
N VAL A 696 1.39 28.64 2.57
CA VAL A 696 0.79 27.30 2.53
C VAL A 696 1.36 26.59 1.32
N GLY A 697 1.95 25.42 1.51
CA GLY A 697 2.63 24.69 0.45
C GLY A 697 3.75 23.79 0.97
N TRP A 698 4.58 23.28 0.06
CA TRP A 698 5.74 22.46 0.43
C TRP A 698 6.86 23.30 1.02
N VAL A 699 7.43 22.79 2.11
CA VAL A 699 8.60 23.34 2.77
C VAL A 699 9.63 22.21 2.89
N PRO A 700 10.90 22.44 2.51
CA PRO A 700 11.93 21.41 2.66
C PRO A 700 12.14 21.14 4.16
N ASP A 701 12.38 19.89 4.54
CA ASP A 701 12.62 19.56 5.95
C ASP A 701 13.84 20.38 6.43
N PRO A 702 13.75 21.08 7.58
CA PRO A 702 14.80 21.99 8.05
C PRO A 702 16.13 21.30 8.40
N SER A 703 16.18 19.97 8.32
CA SER A 703 17.44 19.23 8.38
C SER A 703 18.13 19.22 7.01
N TYR A 704 19.34 19.78 6.96
CA TYR A 704 20.12 19.95 5.73
C TYR A 704 20.27 18.65 4.93
N ALA A 705 20.08 18.75 3.60
CA ALA A 705 20.28 17.68 2.61
C ALA A 705 19.35 16.47 2.77
N THR A 706 18.09 16.70 3.14
CA THR A 706 17.06 15.67 3.13
C THR A 706 16.35 15.61 1.78
N SER A 707 15.91 14.41 1.40
CA SER A 707 15.06 14.17 0.23
C SER A 707 13.56 14.24 0.59
N GLU A 708 13.22 14.97 1.65
CA GLU A 708 11.87 15.04 2.22
C GLU A 708 11.36 16.48 2.25
N ALA A 709 10.10 16.67 1.89
CA ALA A 709 9.37 17.92 2.02
C ALA A 709 8.12 17.72 2.90
N ILE A 710 7.72 18.76 3.62
CA ILE A 710 6.57 18.79 4.52
C ILE A 710 5.51 19.74 3.92
N TRP A 711 4.25 19.32 3.90
CA TRP A 711 3.16 20.18 3.49
C TRP A 711 2.71 21.05 4.68
N HIS A 712 2.92 22.36 4.59
CA HIS A 712 2.61 23.30 5.65
C HIS A 712 1.23 23.96 5.47
N THR A 713 0.44 23.97 6.54
CA THR A 713 -0.92 24.54 6.58
C THR A 713 -1.17 25.50 7.75
N ASN A 714 -0.11 26.14 8.27
CA ASN A 714 -0.23 27.13 9.36
C ASN A 714 -0.97 26.60 10.61
N GLY A 715 -0.74 25.32 10.94
CA GLY A 715 -1.33 24.65 12.10
C GLY A 715 -2.78 24.18 11.93
N GLU A 716 -3.39 24.31 10.75
CA GLU A 716 -4.70 23.71 10.48
C GLU A 716 -4.58 22.27 9.99
N PRO A 717 -5.48 21.35 10.41
CA PRO A 717 -5.45 19.97 9.95
C PRO A 717 -5.77 19.86 8.45
N ILE A 718 -5.09 18.95 7.79
CA ILE A 718 -5.09 18.78 6.33
C ILE A 718 -6.18 17.80 5.93
N GLN A 719 -7.07 18.20 5.03
CA GLN A 719 -7.91 17.25 4.31
C GLN A 719 -7.03 16.56 3.26
N PHE A 720 -6.56 15.36 3.59
CA PHE A 720 -5.60 14.60 2.81
C PHE A 720 -6.30 13.58 1.92
N THR A 721 -5.97 13.61 0.63
CA THR A 721 -6.42 12.59 -0.32
C THR A 721 -5.24 12.09 -1.14
N LEU A 722 -4.98 10.79 -1.07
CA LEU A 722 -3.95 10.15 -1.87
C LEU A 722 -4.59 9.11 -2.77
N GLN A 723 -4.33 9.25 -4.06
CA GLN A 723 -4.76 8.33 -5.10
C GLN A 723 -3.55 7.82 -5.85
N MET A 724 -3.73 6.68 -6.50
CA MET A 724 -2.72 6.14 -7.39
C MET A 724 -3.38 5.68 -8.69
N ALA A 725 -2.66 5.87 -9.79
CA ALA A 725 -3.07 5.46 -11.12
C ALA A 725 -2.03 4.47 -11.66
N ALA A 726 -2.45 3.24 -11.93
CA ALA A 726 -1.60 2.24 -12.55
C ALA A 726 -1.63 2.43 -14.08
N LEU A 727 -0.47 2.74 -14.67
CA LEU A 727 -0.32 3.06 -16.09
C LEU A 727 0.62 2.06 -16.75
N ASN A 728 0.18 1.50 -17.88
CA ASN A 728 1.01 0.65 -18.72
C ASN A 728 1.65 1.47 -19.82
N ALA A 729 2.96 1.37 -19.98
CA ALA A 729 3.68 1.92 -21.12
C ALA A 729 4.07 0.79 -22.08
N HIS A 730 3.68 0.90 -23.34
CA HIS A 730 4.17 0.04 -24.41
C HIS A 730 5.04 0.85 -25.36
N MET A 731 6.34 0.56 -25.36
CA MET A 731 7.31 1.24 -26.22
C MET A 731 7.65 0.39 -27.44
N THR A 732 7.45 0.94 -28.63
CA THR A 732 7.79 0.30 -29.91
C THR A 732 8.69 1.19 -30.75
N GLU A 733 9.61 0.60 -31.50
CA GLU A 733 10.44 1.35 -32.45
C GLU A 733 9.61 1.62 -33.71
N ALA A 734 9.50 2.89 -34.09
CA ALA A 734 8.79 3.29 -35.30
C ALA A 734 9.50 2.70 -36.53
N ILE A 735 8.75 1.91 -37.32
CA ILE A 735 9.27 1.36 -38.59
C ILE A 735 9.27 2.51 -39.61
N SER A 736 10.45 3.06 -39.90
CA SER A 736 10.65 4.09 -40.92
C SER A 736 10.44 3.56 -42.35
#